data_AF-A0AAV8E2D5-F1
#
_entry.id   AF-A0AAV8E2D5-F1
#
_cell.length_a   1.000
_cell.length_b   1.000
_cell.length_c   1.000
_cell.angle_alpha   90.00
_cell.angle_beta   90.00
_cell.angle_gamma   90.00
#
_symmetry.space_group_name_H-M   'P 1'
#
loop_
_entity.id
_entity.type
_entity.pdbx_description
1 polymer ?
#
loop_
_entity_poly.entity_id
_entity_poly.type
_entity_poly.pdbx_seq_one_letter_code
_entity_poly.pdbx_strand_id
1 'polypeptide(L)'
;MADMAALSAFLQVVFQNVAKLIIEMGLNLNDNLQSELGDLKKNVAMISASLNDAEKINPSQPLKLWLDELRDVGYDAIDLLDEHCAELRRRNLVYSPELRHKLSNINPKRVYYRHGMSDKIKKMSLKMNAIFQRRINFGLNVNECPSERNRHEITTSLPPTRIVGRETEKREILNNLIPNGDMQVGEPKLSTFAIHGMGRIGKTTLAQLIYNDERTFMYFEMRLWVHVSYEFNLEKVTRSILESMDEPQSAGINLDTLQKRIQKKLKGKRYLLVLDDFWNEKPHEWEKLIRPLHKGAPGSVIIVTTRIKLVADMVSTFSSYHLKNLSEYECYSLVNQYATRDDRHGQTMLHASSSEIFRNCRGIPEMAIDLGDQLRRENDRDKWNEIILKMGERCAFPEERNDFISSMRSSYSRLPSILKPCLAYCSIIPEGQQFEKEWIVQLWMAQNFVAKESEQRVEDTGSTYFDWLVERSFFQRMRISLNRDSYEYSIPDMVHQVAKHTSAEECCVFDLEKPCNLSKTTKHMSIVFRSEGLSHTQDPFTEIYHCKGLYTLLVIGCNLINYPLKLPDDLFNFLRKLRSLDLSYCNLGFLPDNIGCLKHLRYLQLRNSNIQELPESICILYNLQTLGLRNCFLLKKLPKETRCLQQLRHLDLHLDYSHHNINQTTQSCNILKYMPPYIGLLTNLQVLSRFVVSIKNHCGISELMNLNNLQGELSISNLDLVKNPDDSAKANLQEKKHIKRLELLWRRDIELHQCSNEKLIELALENLKPNSNVKELNIVGYPGKLLPSWLGSTYLSNVRSIFLSDCINCHMLPTLGNLPLLQDLHVKGMHSLKSINCAFCGSNPICFPSLKKLVFENMSIVEKWSADENCELSHLSELILKDCANFQRLAHNFPSLTKLTIEKLPAFVGLRRYPSLKYLKIVAGDDWIWDSWRCLSSVFSLTLSQLSLEIFPASLPKILDSLRCLEISHCDNLTRFPNDWIPAGVTYLCIKDCPMLQELPKGLETLKSLEDLEIQDCKNLEYLPELQHLKSLTRLEISGCHSFVFLPSEGLPNALHFLSINDCPLFSKQFEDLQSPDRIKIKHVFSVWIDQKHFRSTPGGNQGECSN
;
A
#
# COMPACT_ATOMS: atom_id res chain seq x y z
N MET A 1 30.14 -11.38 -12.20
CA MET A 1 29.64 -12.55 -11.43
C MET A 1 28.13 -12.50 -11.25
N ALA A 2 27.58 -11.44 -10.65
CA ALA A 2 26.13 -11.33 -10.41
C ALA A 2 25.26 -11.41 -11.68
N ASP A 3 25.69 -10.83 -12.81
CA ASP A 3 24.88 -10.79 -14.04
C ASP A 3 24.76 -12.17 -14.70
N MET A 4 25.83 -12.97 -14.61
CA MET A 4 25.84 -14.35 -15.12
C MET A 4 25.00 -15.28 -14.23
N ALA A 5 25.07 -15.10 -12.90
CA ALA A 5 24.22 -15.82 -11.96
C ALA A 5 22.73 -15.40 -12.07
N ALA A 6 22.46 -14.13 -12.41
CA ALA A 6 21.12 -13.64 -12.71
C ALA A 6 20.58 -14.26 -14.00
N LEU A 7 21.38 -14.25 -15.07
CA LEU A 7 21.01 -14.81 -16.36
C LEU A 7 20.80 -16.34 -16.28
N SER A 8 21.64 -17.07 -15.55
CA SER A 8 21.46 -18.51 -15.36
C SER A 8 20.18 -18.85 -14.56
N ALA A 9 19.91 -18.14 -13.46
CA ALA A 9 18.67 -18.31 -12.71
C ALA A 9 17.43 -17.97 -13.55
N PHE A 10 17.53 -16.92 -14.37
CA PHE A 10 16.49 -16.54 -15.31
C PHE A 10 16.22 -17.62 -16.35
N LEU A 11 17.28 -18.18 -16.94
CA LEU A 11 17.19 -19.31 -17.86
C LEU A 11 16.56 -20.54 -17.20
N GLN A 12 16.86 -20.79 -15.93
CA GLN A 12 16.26 -21.91 -15.20
C GLN A 12 14.72 -21.79 -15.18
N VAL A 13 14.19 -20.59 -14.95
CA VAL A 13 12.74 -20.33 -15.01
C VAL A 13 12.20 -20.44 -16.44
N VAL A 14 12.93 -19.95 -17.44
CA VAL A 14 12.56 -20.10 -18.87
C VAL A 14 12.42 -21.59 -19.22
N PHE A 15 13.40 -22.42 -18.87
CA PHE A 15 13.38 -23.86 -19.19
C PHE A 15 12.38 -24.66 -18.35
N GLN A 16 12.11 -24.25 -17.10
CA GLN A 16 10.98 -24.78 -16.33
C GLN A 16 9.64 -24.48 -17.01
N ASN A 17 9.48 -23.29 -17.59
CA ASN A 17 8.29 -22.92 -18.35
C ASN A 17 8.14 -23.76 -19.64
N VAL A 18 9.23 -24.00 -20.35
CA VAL A 18 9.23 -24.93 -21.50
C VAL A 18 8.81 -26.34 -21.04
N ALA A 19 9.38 -26.85 -19.95
CA ALA A 19 9.01 -28.17 -19.41
C ALA A 19 7.53 -28.26 -19.04
N LYS A 20 6.97 -27.21 -18.40
CA LYS A 20 5.55 -27.13 -18.05
C LYS A 20 4.65 -27.18 -19.29
N LEU A 21 4.98 -26.42 -20.34
CA LEU A 21 4.24 -26.43 -21.59
C LEU A 21 4.30 -27.79 -22.29
N ILE A 22 5.45 -28.48 -22.25
CA ILE A 22 5.59 -29.85 -22.78
C ILE A 22 4.65 -30.82 -22.05
N ILE A 23 4.56 -30.73 -20.71
CA ILE A 23 3.65 -31.57 -19.91
C ILE A 23 2.19 -31.28 -20.28
N GLU A 24 1.81 -30.00 -20.37
CA GLU A 24 0.47 -29.59 -20.75
C GLU A 24 0.06 -30.10 -22.14
N MET A 25 1.00 -30.13 -23.08
CA MET A 25 0.79 -30.75 -24.39
C MET A 25 0.66 -32.26 -24.32
N GLY A 26 1.51 -32.93 -23.53
CA GLY A 26 1.54 -34.39 -23.40
C GLY A 26 0.21 -34.97 -22.89
N LEU A 27 -0.53 -34.22 -22.07
CA LEU A 27 -1.85 -34.63 -21.56
C LEU A 27 -2.96 -34.60 -22.62
N ASN A 28 -2.74 -33.99 -23.80
CA ASN A 28 -3.76 -33.68 -24.79
C ASN A 28 -3.52 -34.27 -26.19
N LEU A 29 -2.57 -35.22 -26.37
CA LEU A 29 -2.09 -35.66 -27.68
C LEU A 29 -2.35 -37.15 -28.02
N ASN A 30 -2.59 -37.39 -29.33
CA ASN A 30 -2.46 -38.69 -30.02
C ASN A 30 -1.00 -38.93 -30.47
N ASP A 31 -0.61 -40.19 -30.66
CA ASP A 31 0.74 -40.76 -30.77
C ASP A 31 1.82 -40.02 -31.61
N ASN A 32 1.48 -39.28 -32.68
CA ASN A 32 2.45 -38.75 -33.66
C ASN A 32 3.33 -37.56 -33.22
N LEU A 33 3.09 -36.96 -32.04
CA LEU A 33 3.89 -35.83 -31.51
C LEU A 33 4.66 -36.20 -30.24
N GLN A 34 4.46 -37.41 -29.71
CA GLN A 34 5.05 -37.84 -28.45
C GLN A 34 6.57 -38.05 -28.57
N SER A 35 7.07 -38.48 -29.74
CA SER A 35 8.51 -38.65 -29.97
C SER A 35 9.27 -37.32 -29.93
N GLU A 36 8.79 -36.31 -30.65
CA GLU A 36 9.46 -35.01 -30.79
C GLU A 36 9.38 -34.23 -29.47
N LEU A 37 8.25 -34.30 -28.77
CA LEU A 37 8.10 -33.73 -27.42
C LEU A 37 8.98 -34.46 -26.40
N GLY A 38 9.15 -35.79 -26.55
CA GLY A 38 10.05 -36.58 -25.72
C GLY A 38 11.50 -36.14 -25.87
N ASP A 39 11.96 -35.89 -27.09
CA ASP A 39 13.32 -35.41 -27.35
C ASP A 39 13.52 -33.97 -26.84
N LEU A 40 12.55 -33.08 -27.05
CA LEU A 40 12.59 -31.73 -26.51
C LEU A 40 12.63 -31.74 -24.97
N LYS A 41 11.84 -32.61 -24.32
CA LYS A 41 11.82 -32.79 -22.87
C LYS A 41 13.19 -33.23 -22.33
N LYS A 42 13.84 -34.18 -22.99
CA LYS A 42 15.20 -34.63 -22.64
C LYS A 42 16.19 -33.46 -22.73
N ASN A 43 16.17 -32.72 -23.83
CA ASN A 43 17.07 -31.56 -24.01
C ASN A 43 16.87 -30.50 -22.92
N VAL A 44 15.62 -30.16 -22.60
CA VAL A 44 15.28 -29.18 -21.54
C VAL A 44 15.78 -29.63 -20.17
N ALA A 45 15.58 -30.92 -19.83
CA ALA A 45 16.06 -31.48 -18.57
C ALA A 45 17.59 -31.42 -18.45
N MET A 46 18.30 -31.75 -19.54
CA MET A 46 19.75 -31.70 -19.57
C MET A 46 20.30 -30.26 -19.49
N ILE A 47 19.68 -29.29 -20.18
CA ILE A 47 20.06 -27.88 -20.08
C ILE A 47 19.83 -27.34 -18.67
N SER A 48 18.67 -27.65 -18.07
CA SER A 48 18.33 -27.20 -16.71
C SER A 48 19.34 -27.71 -15.67
N ALA A 49 19.85 -28.94 -15.83
CA ALA A 49 20.91 -29.46 -14.98
C ALA A 49 22.22 -28.68 -15.16
N SER A 50 22.63 -28.38 -16.39
CA SER A 50 23.86 -27.63 -16.67
C SER A 50 23.82 -26.17 -16.24
N LEU A 51 22.64 -25.53 -16.17
CA LEU A 51 22.50 -24.15 -15.69
C LEU A 51 22.83 -24.00 -14.20
N ASN A 52 22.49 -25.00 -13.38
CA ASN A 52 22.87 -25.03 -11.96
C ASN A 52 24.39 -25.06 -11.76
N ASP A 53 25.10 -25.75 -12.65
CA ASP A 53 26.56 -25.82 -12.62
C ASP A 53 27.18 -24.52 -13.17
N ALA A 54 26.55 -23.92 -14.19
CA ALA A 54 26.98 -22.64 -14.76
C ALA A 54 26.89 -21.47 -13.77
N GLU A 55 25.98 -21.51 -12.78
CA GLU A 55 25.94 -20.50 -11.70
C GLU A 55 27.22 -20.48 -10.85
N LYS A 56 27.96 -21.60 -10.78
CA LYS A 56 29.11 -21.79 -9.88
C LYS A 56 30.47 -21.54 -10.56
N ILE A 57 30.49 -21.34 -11.87
CA ILE A 57 31.72 -21.16 -12.65
C ILE A 57 32.06 -19.67 -12.77
N ASN A 58 33.36 -19.36 -12.80
CA ASN A 58 33.84 -17.99 -13.01
C ASN A 58 33.32 -17.40 -14.34
N PRO A 59 32.84 -16.15 -14.33
CA PRO A 59 32.23 -15.54 -15.50
C PRO A 59 33.26 -15.34 -16.61
N SER A 60 32.91 -15.74 -17.84
CA SER A 60 33.70 -15.48 -19.05
C SER A 60 32.80 -14.97 -20.18
N GLN A 61 33.35 -14.14 -21.06
CA GLN A 61 32.60 -13.61 -22.21
C GLN A 61 32.02 -14.70 -23.14
N PRO A 62 32.75 -15.80 -23.44
CA PRO A 62 32.19 -16.90 -24.22
C PRO A 62 31.02 -17.62 -23.52
N LEU A 63 31.08 -17.77 -22.20
CA LEU A 63 29.99 -18.35 -21.41
C LEU A 63 28.75 -17.44 -21.48
N LYS A 64 28.92 -16.11 -21.45
CA LYS A 64 27.82 -15.15 -21.56
C LYS A 64 27.09 -15.29 -22.90
N LEU A 65 27.83 -15.32 -24.00
CA LEU A 65 27.25 -15.50 -25.34
C LEU A 65 26.50 -16.83 -25.48
N TRP A 66 27.00 -17.90 -24.87
CA TRP A 66 26.31 -19.20 -24.86
C TRP A 66 25.00 -19.15 -24.05
N LEU A 67 24.99 -18.48 -22.90
CA LEU A 67 23.77 -18.26 -22.12
C LEU A 67 22.76 -17.38 -22.89
N ASP A 68 23.23 -16.36 -23.61
CA ASP A 68 22.39 -15.52 -24.47
C ASP A 68 21.75 -16.34 -25.61
N GLU A 69 22.50 -17.24 -26.27
CA GLU A 69 21.94 -18.15 -27.29
C GLU A 69 20.90 -19.11 -26.70
N LEU A 70 21.16 -19.67 -25.52
CA LEU A 70 20.20 -20.53 -24.81
C LEU A 70 18.93 -19.77 -24.44
N ARG A 71 19.06 -18.50 -24.07
CA ARG A 71 17.93 -17.61 -23.76
C ARG A 71 17.04 -17.43 -24.97
N ASP A 72 17.61 -17.05 -26.11
CA ASP A 72 16.85 -16.80 -27.33
C ASP A 72 16.09 -18.06 -27.79
N VAL A 73 16.76 -19.23 -27.73
CA VAL A 73 16.12 -20.50 -28.07
C VAL A 73 15.07 -20.94 -27.04
N GLY A 74 15.29 -20.65 -25.76
CA GLY A 74 14.30 -20.86 -24.71
C GLY A 74 13.01 -20.06 -24.97
N TYR A 75 13.14 -18.78 -25.30
CA TYR A 75 12.00 -17.93 -25.65
C TYR A 75 11.29 -18.37 -26.92
N ASP A 76 12.03 -18.68 -27.99
CA ASP A 76 11.44 -19.20 -29.22
C ASP A 76 10.65 -20.49 -28.96
N ALA A 77 11.16 -21.36 -28.08
CA ALA A 77 10.47 -22.58 -27.66
C ALA A 77 9.19 -22.27 -26.86
N ILE A 78 9.23 -21.33 -25.90
CA ILE A 78 8.03 -20.91 -25.16
C ILE A 78 6.97 -20.36 -26.12
N ASP A 79 7.33 -19.43 -27.00
CA ASP A 79 6.38 -18.80 -27.92
C ASP A 79 5.75 -19.83 -28.85
N LEU A 80 6.54 -20.77 -29.40
CA LEU A 80 6.03 -21.85 -30.24
C LEU A 80 5.07 -22.78 -29.49
N LEU A 81 5.45 -23.19 -28.28
CA LEU A 81 4.66 -24.12 -27.48
C LEU A 81 3.37 -23.46 -26.96
N ASP A 82 3.46 -22.22 -26.50
CA ASP A 82 2.32 -21.46 -25.97
C ASP A 82 1.26 -21.18 -27.05
N GLU A 83 1.68 -20.90 -28.30
CA GLU A 83 0.74 -20.74 -29.43
C GLU A 83 0.00 -22.05 -29.72
N HIS A 84 0.68 -23.19 -29.64
CA HIS A 84 0.04 -24.49 -29.84
C HIS A 84 -0.92 -24.83 -28.70
N CYS A 85 -0.56 -24.55 -27.44
CA CYS A 85 -1.45 -24.71 -26.29
C CYS A 85 -2.72 -23.85 -26.44
N ALA A 86 -2.60 -22.59 -26.89
CA ALA A 86 -3.75 -21.74 -27.17
C ALA A 86 -4.67 -22.36 -28.24
N GLU A 87 -4.11 -22.93 -29.31
CA GLU A 87 -4.91 -23.61 -30.35
C GLU A 87 -5.56 -24.91 -29.83
N LEU A 88 -4.91 -25.65 -28.92
CA LEU A 88 -5.53 -26.79 -28.24
C LEU A 88 -6.73 -26.35 -27.38
N ARG A 89 -6.59 -25.27 -26.61
CA ARG A 89 -7.69 -24.68 -25.82
C ARG A 89 -8.86 -24.27 -26.72
N ARG A 90 -8.57 -23.59 -27.85
CA ARG A 90 -9.58 -23.25 -28.84
C ARG A 90 -10.36 -24.47 -29.35
N ARG A 91 -9.69 -25.60 -29.58
CA ARG A 91 -10.35 -26.86 -30.01
C ARG A 91 -11.25 -27.44 -28.93
N ASN A 92 -10.86 -27.29 -27.67
CA ASN A 92 -11.60 -27.84 -26.53
C ASN A 92 -12.93 -27.12 -26.27
N LEU A 93 -13.13 -25.92 -26.84
CA LEU A 93 -14.38 -25.15 -26.76
C LEU A 93 -15.54 -25.72 -27.62
N VAL A 94 -15.29 -26.69 -28.52
CA VAL A 94 -16.35 -27.32 -29.33
C VAL A 94 -17.09 -28.39 -28.52
N TYR A 95 -18.41 -28.23 -28.39
CA TYR A 95 -19.32 -28.87 -27.41
C TYR A 95 -19.51 -30.39 -27.51
N SER A 96 -18.83 -31.09 -28.43
CA SER A 96 -19.06 -32.53 -28.67
C SER A 96 -17.77 -33.28 -29.07
N PRO A 97 -17.33 -34.28 -28.28
CA PRO A 97 -16.14 -35.10 -28.57
C PRO A 97 -16.23 -35.89 -29.89
N GLU A 98 -17.43 -36.36 -30.26
CA GLU A 98 -17.65 -37.19 -31.45
C GLU A 98 -17.51 -36.41 -32.76
N LEU A 99 -18.06 -35.17 -32.83
CA LEU A 99 -17.84 -34.26 -33.95
C LEU A 99 -16.39 -33.74 -33.99
N ARG A 100 -15.72 -33.60 -32.84
CA ARG A 100 -14.31 -33.19 -32.75
C ARG A 100 -13.40 -34.18 -33.47
N HIS A 101 -13.61 -35.48 -33.28
CA HIS A 101 -12.83 -36.57 -33.88
C HIS A 101 -13.13 -36.75 -35.38
N LYS A 102 -14.39 -36.59 -35.79
CA LYS A 102 -14.79 -36.63 -37.21
C LYS A 102 -14.25 -35.42 -37.99
N LEU A 103 -14.35 -34.20 -37.44
CA LEU A 103 -13.87 -32.97 -38.08
C LEU A 103 -12.34 -32.80 -38.04
N SER A 104 -11.62 -33.50 -37.15
CA SER A 104 -10.15 -33.44 -37.11
C SER A 104 -9.49 -34.25 -38.21
N ASN A 105 -10.11 -35.36 -38.63
CA ASN A 105 -9.55 -36.26 -39.63
C ASN A 105 -9.95 -35.88 -41.08
N ILE A 106 -11.01 -35.09 -41.24
CA ILE A 106 -11.56 -34.71 -42.55
C ILE A 106 -11.09 -33.32 -43.02
N ASN A 107 -10.55 -32.47 -42.13
CA ASN A 107 -10.17 -31.10 -42.49
C ASN A 107 -8.68 -31.00 -42.90
N PRO A 108 -8.35 -30.85 -44.19
CA PRO A 108 -6.96 -30.80 -44.67
C PRO A 108 -6.16 -29.62 -44.11
N LYS A 109 -6.79 -28.47 -43.80
CA LYS A 109 -6.11 -27.35 -43.14
C LYS A 109 -5.62 -27.70 -41.73
N ARG A 110 -6.31 -28.61 -41.04
CA ARG A 110 -5.95 -29.07 -39.68
C ARG A 110 -4.82 -30.09 -39.69
N VAL A 111 -4.82 -31.00 -40.67
CA VAL A 111 -3.73 -31.97 -40.87
C VAL A 111 -2.44 -31.25 -41.26
N TYR A 112 -2.53 -30.27 -42.19
CA TYR A 112 -1.40 -29.44 -42.59
C TYR A 112 -0.79 -28.64 -41.42
N TYR A 113 -1.64 -28.04 -40.56
CA TYR A 113 -1.17 -27.35 -39.36
C TYR A 113 -0.45 -28.29 -38.38
N ARG A 114 -0.94 -29.53 -38.19
CA ARG A 114 -0.30 -30.51 -37.30
C ARG A 114 1.08 -30.93 -37.79
N HIS A 115 1.21 -31.25 -39.08
CA HIS A 115 2.50 -31.58 -39.68
C HIS A 115 3.47 -30.39 -39.60
N GLY A 116 3.02 -29.19 -39.98
CA GLY A 116 3.84 -27.99 -39.89
C GLY A 116 4.28 -27.66 -38.46
N MET A 117 3.47 -27.99 -37.44
CA MET A 117 3.86 -27.81 -36.04
C MET A 117 4.86 -28.86 -35.57
N SER A 118 4.67 -30.14 -35.93
CA SER A 118 5.64 -31.20 -35.62
C SER A 118 7.02 -30.88 -36.21
N ASP A 119 7.08 -30.42 -37.46
CA ASP A 119 8.32 -29.98 -38.09
C ASP A 119 8.99 -28.81 -37.37
N LYS A 120 8.20 -27.84 -36.88
CA LYS A 120 8.72 -26.71 -36.09
C LYS A 120 9.28 -27.17 -34.75
N ILE A 121 8.59 -28.05 -34.03
CA ILE A 121 9.05 -28.61 -32.75
C ILE A 121 10.32 -29.44 -32.96
N LYS A 122 10.38 -30.26 -34.02
CA LYS A 122 11.57 -31.03 -34.38
C LYS A 122 12.77 -30.13 -34.68
N LYS A 123 12.59 -29.08 -35.51
CA LYS A 123 13.62 -28.07 -35.78
C LYS A 123 14.09 -27.37 -34.50
N MET A 124 13.16 -27.05 -33.59
CA MET A 124 13.48 -26.44 -32.30
C MET A 124 14.32 -27.37 -31.43
N SER A 125 13.93 -28.64 -31.33
CA SER A 125 14.67 -29.66 -30.57
C SER A 125 16.09 -29.84 -31.10
N LEU A 126 16.27 -29.88 -32.42
CA LEU A 126 17.59 -29.96 -33.06
C LEU A 126 18.45 -28.72 -32.79
N LYS A 127 17.88 -27.51 -32.92
CA LYS A 127 18.57 -26.24 -32.63
C LYS A 127 19.04 -26.20 -31.17
N MET A 128 18.17 -26.59 -30.24
CA MET A 128 18.43 -26.62 -28.81
C MET A 128 19.54 -27.63 -28.46
N ASN A 129 19.51 -28.84 -29.04
CA ASN A 129 20.57 -29.83 -28.86
C ASN A 129 21.92 -29.32 -29.40
N ALA A 130 21.94 -28.69 -30.59
CA ALA A 130 23.17 -28.16 -31.17
C ALA A 130 23.87 -27.11 -30.27
N ILE A 131 23.10 -26.22 -29.63
CA ILE A 131 23.64 -25.25 -28.66
C ILE A 131 24.10 -25.94 -27.38
N PHE A 132 23.32 -26.93 -26.91
CA PHE A 132 23.64 -27.69 -25.71
C PHE A 132 24.95 -28.50 -25.83
N GLN A 133 25.29 -29.03 -27.02
CA GLN A 133 26.55 -29.76 -27.23
C GLN A 133 27.80 -28.87 -27.07
N ARG A 134 27.69 -27.56 -27.27
CA ARG A 134 28.82 -26.62 -27.11
C ARG A 134 29.29 -26.46 -25.66
N ARG A 135 28.52 -26.96 -24.68
CA ARG A 135 28.87 -26.88 -23.25
C ARG A 135 30.22 -27.51 -22.89
N ILE A 136 30.64 -28.51 -23.67
CA ILE A 136 31.90 -29.25 -23.49
C ILE A 136 33.10 -28.28 -23.56
N ASN A 137 32.97 -27.20 -24.35
CA ASN A 137 34.02 -26.19 -24.51
C ASN A 137 34.24 -25.31 -23.27
N PHE A 138 33.35 -25.39 -22.26
CA PHE A 138 33.41 -24.56 -21.05
C PHE A 138 33.74 -25.36 -19.78
N GLY A 139 34.11 -26.65 -19.90
CA GLY A 139 34.45 -27.46 -18.74
C GLY A 139 33.26 -27.83 -17.84
N LEU A 140 32.03 -27.72 -18.34
CA LEU A 140 30.79 -28.17 -17.67
C LEU A 140 30.71 -29.71 -17.70
N ASN A 141 31.70 -30.39 -17.12
CA ASN A 141 31.66 -31.81 -16.80
C ASN A 141 31.39 -31.97 -15.30
N VAL A 142 30.41 -32.83 -14.99
CA VAL A 142 30.06 -33.20 -13.62
C VAL A 142 31.31 -33.76 -12.94
N ASN A 143 31.67 -33.18 -11.79
CA ASN A 143 32.80 -33.50 -10.90
C ASN A 143 34.04 -32.60 -11.06
N GLU A 144 33.96 -31.39 -10.54
CA GLU A 144 35.00 -30.78 -9.70
C GLU A 144 34.51 -29.41 -9.21
N CYS A 145 34.25 -29.28 -7.90
CA CYS A 145 33.93 -28.00 -7.29
C CYS A 145 35.22 -27.20 -7.08
N PRO A 146 35.37 -25.99 -7.64
CA PRO A 146 36.40 -25.07 -7.20
C PRO A 146 36.00 -24.51 -5.83
N SER A 147 36.96 -24.43 -4.91
CA SER A 147 36.80 -23.73 -3.64
C SER A 147 36.76 -22.22 -3.90
N GLU A 148 35.62 -21.58 -3.62
CA GLU A 148 35.48 -20.13 -3.67
C GLU A 148 36.43 -19.47 -2.66
N ARG A 149 37.38 -18.66 -3.15
CA ARG A 149 38.08 -17.67 -2.32
C ARG A 149 37.16 -16.47 -2.14
N ASN A 150 36.31 -16.52 -1.12
CA ASN A 150 35.57 -15.34 -0.66
C ASN A 150 36.56 -14.31 -0.09
N ARG A 151 36.56 -13.08 -0.64
CA ARG A 151 37.18 -11.93 0.01
C ARG A 151 36.42 -11.67 1.31
N HIS A 152 37.02 -12.03 2.44
CA HIS A 152 36.43 -11.82 3.77
C HIS A 152 36.40 -10.33 4.11
N GLU A 153 35.21 -9.71 4.12
CA GLU A 153 35.00 -8.47 4.87
C GLU A 153 34.93 -8.85 6.36
N ILE A 154 36.04 -8.71 7.08
CA ILE A 154 36.07 -8.94 8.54
C ILE A 154 35.62 -7.65 9.21
N THR A 155 34.54 -7.69 10.00
CA THR A 155 34.08 -6.52 10.77
C THR A 155 34.81 -6.42 12.11
N THR A 156 34.98 -5.18 12.59
CA THR A 156 35.68 -4.85 13.83
C THR A 156 34.72 -4.34 14.90
N SER A 157 35.08 -4.49 16.16
CA SER A 157 34.35 -3.89 17.29
C SER A 157 34.58 -2.39 17.43
N LEU A 158 35.58 -1.82 16.74
CA LEU A 158 35.94 -0.41 16.84
C LEU A 158 34.99 0.48 16.01
N PRO A 159 34.45 1.57 16.58
CA PRO A 159 33.59 2.48 15.84
C PRO A 159 34.42 3.33 14.86
N PRO A 160 33.83 3.78 13.74
CA PRO A 160 34.48 4.74 12.85
C PRO A 160 34.76 6.08 13.55
N THR A 161 35.79 6.79 13.09
CA THR A 161 36.30 8.02 13.74
C THR A 161 35.32 9.19 13.69
N ARG A 162 34.38 9.18 12.75
CA ARG A 162 33.36 10.22 12.56
C ARG A 162 31.99 9.56 12.50
N ILE A 163 31.13 9.94 13.42
CA ILE A 163 29.77 9.41 13.54
C ILE A 163 28.84 10.61 13.72
N VAL A 164 27.74 10.60 12.96
CA VAL A 164 26.71 11.62 13.03
C VAL A 164 25.37 10.94 13.24
N GLY A 165 24.58 11.49 14.17
CA GLY A 165 23.31 10.89 14.57
C GLY A 165 23.47 9.64 15.43
N ARG A 166 22.38 8.87 15.61
CA ARG A 166 22.32 7.57 16.31
C ARG A 166 22.40 7.58 17.84
N GLU A 167 22.61 8.73 18.47
CA GLU A 167 22.63 8.85 19.93
C GLU A 167 21.27 8.57 20.58
N THR A 168 20.19 8.95 19.90
CA THR A 168 18.81 8.66 20.33
C THR A 168 18.53 7.16 20.34
N GLU A 169 18.83 6.48 19.24
CA GLU A 169 18.64 5.04 19.09
C GLU A 169 19.56 4.27 20.03
N LYS A 170 20.82 4.69 20.18
CA LYS A 170 21.76 4.11 21.15
C LYS A 170 21.20 4.20 22.58
N ARG A 171 20.66 5.36 22.97
CA ARG A 171 20.09 5.57 24.31
C ARG A 171 18.85 4.71 24.55
N GLU A 172 17.96 4.63 23.55
CA GLU A 172 16.76 3.80 23.60
C GLU A 172 17.10 2.32 23.77
N ILE A 173 18.05 1.81 22.97
CA ILE A 173 18.49 0.42 23.06
C ILE A 173 19.18 0.16 24.40
N LEU A 174 20.08 1.05 24.86
CA LEU A 174 20.76 0.88 26.14
C LEU A 174 19.81 0.91 27.35
N ASN A 175 18.78 1.74 27.32
CA ASN A 175 17.76 1.77 28.38
C ASN A 175 16.95 0.45 28.45
N ASN A 176 16.82 -0.26 27.34
CA ASN A 176 16.16 -1.57 27.29
C ASN A 176 17.12 -2.72 27.68
N LEU A 177 18.42 -2.58 27.41
CA LEU A 177 19.42 -3.61 27.67
C LEU A 177 20.02 -3.56 29.08
N ILE A 178 20.10 -2.36 29.70
CA ILE A 178 20.70 -2.14 31.01
C ILE A 178 19.62 -1.57 31.96
N PRO A 179 19.24 -2.30 33.03
CA PRO A 179 18.23 -1.84 33.99
C PRO A 179 18.70 -0.58 34.76
N ASN A 180 17.82 0.42 34.88
CA ASN A 180 18.05 1.60 35.70
C ASN A 180 17.63 1.36 37.16
N GLY A 181 18.31 0.49 37.90
CA GLY A 181 18.05 0.26 39.33
C GLY A 181 18.34 -1.15 39.85
N ASP A 182 18.28 -1.33 41.18
CA ASP A 182 18.54 -2.61 41.85
C ASP A 182 17.58 -3.73 41.42
N MET A 183 18.14 -4.95 41.37
CA MET A 183 17.57 -6.20 40.87
C MET A 183 16.05 -6.33 41.04
N GLN A 184 15.32 -6.31 39.92
CA GLN A 184 13.96 -6.83 39.91
C GLN A 184 14.00 -8.37 39.94
N VAL A 185 13.24 -8.96 40.86
CA VAL A 185 13.05 -10.40 40.98
C VAL A 185 12.35 -10.91 39.72
N GLY A 186 13.08 -11.56 38.82
CA GLY A 186 12.53 -12.18 37.62
C GLY A 186 13.29 -11.98 36.31
N GLU A 187 14.49 -11.37 36.31
CA GLU A 187 15.23 -11.15 35.06
C GLU A 187 15.56 -12.45 34.29
N PRO A 188 15.35 -12.49 32.97
CA PRO A 188 15.71 -13.63 32.14
C PRO A 188 17.23 -13.90 32.21
N LYS A 189 17.61 -15.18 32.25
CA LYS A 189 19.02 -15.59 32.32
C LYS A 189 19.85 -15.13 31.11
N LEU A 190 19.23 -15.02 29.94
CA LEU A 190 19.85 -14.60 28.69
C LEU A 190 18.82 -13.86 27.83
N SER A 191 19.15 -12.65 27.39
CA SER A 191 18.31 -11.84 26.51
C SER A 191 18.97 -11.70 25.13
N THR A 192 18.19 -11.82 24.06
CA THR A 192 18.66 -11.58 22.69
C THR A 192 17.91 -10.41 22.07
N PHE A 193 18.65 -9.50 21.44
CA PHE A 193 18.13 -8.31 20.79
C PHE A 193 18.64 -8.21 19.36
N ALA A 194 17.75 -8.09 18.38
CA ALA A 194 18.13 -7.93 16.99
C ALA A 194 17.97 -6.50 16.47
N ILE A 195 19.00 -5.98 15.79
CA ILE A 195 18.96 -4.73 15.01
C ILE A 195 18.84 -5.11 13.54
N HIS A 196 17.73 -4.73 12.91
CA HIS A 196 17.46 -5.04 11.51
C HIS A 196 17.18 -3.81 10.66
N GLY A 197 17.40 -3.93 9.35
CA GLY A 197 17.24 -2.83 8.40
C GLY A 197 18.07 -3.03 7.13
N MET A 198 17.91 -2.11 6.17
CA MET A 198 18.57 -2.17 4.86
C MET A 198 20.11 -2.30 4.96
N GLY A 199 20.74 -2.89 3.95
CA GLY A 199 22.21 -2.95 3.86
C GLY A 199 22.85 -1.57 4.02
N ARG A 200 23.99 -1.50 4.72
CA ARG A 200 24.83 -0.29 4.86
C ARG A 200 24.16 0.95 5.49
N ILE A 201 22.99 0.79 6.11
CA ILE A 201 22.27 1.84 6.87
C ILE A 201 22.94 2.20 8.22
N GLY A 202 24.02 1.51 8.60
CA GLY A 202 24.76 1.75 9.86
C GLY A 202 24.42 0.82 11.02
N LYS A 203 23.87 -0.37 10.78
CA LYS A 203 23.56 -1.36 11.84
C LYS A 203 24.80 -1.77 12.65
N THR A 204 25.86 -2.16 11.95
CA THR A 204 27.16 -2.52 12.55
C THR A 204 27.73 -1.34 13.32
N THR A 205 27.63 -0.11 12.79
CA THR A 205 28.04 1.12 13.48
C THR A 205 27.26 1.36 14.76
N LEU A 206 25.94 1.19 14.76
CA LEU A 206 25.13 1.30 15.97
C LEU A 206 25.48 0.23 17.00
N ALA A 207 25.74 -1.01 16.57
CA ALA A 207 26.22 -2.07 17.46
C ALA A 207 27.61 -1.76 18.04
N GLN A 208 28.52 -1.17 17.26
CA GLN A 208 29.83 -0.70 17.73
C GLN A 208 29.69 0.42 18.78
N LEU A 209 28.78 1.38 18.56
CA LEU A 209 28.50 2.44 19.53
C LEU A 209 28.00 1.88 20.86
N ILE A 210 27.09 0.90 20.82
CA ILE A 210 26.58 0.23 22.03
C ILE A 210 27.69 -0.57 22.71
N TYR A 211 28.48 -1.32 21.95
CA TYR A 211 29.57 -2.16 22.46
C TYR A 211 30.64 -1.35 23.21
N ASN A 212 30.91 -0.13 22.76
CA ASN A 212 31.94 0.75 23.32
C ASN A 212 31.41 1.84 24.27
N ASP A 213 30.11 1.84 24.61
CA ASP A 213 29.53 2.80 25.57
C ASP A 213 30.05 2.54 27.00
N GLU A 214 30.24 3.60 27.78
CA GLU A 214 30.74 3.50 29.16
C GLU A 214 29.80 2.67 30.06
N ARG A 215 28.47 2.76 29.86
CA ARG A 215 27.50 1.97 30.63
C ARG A 215 27.65 0.48 30.34
N THR A 216 27.89 0.14 29.07
CA THR A 216 28.17 -1.23 28.65
C THR A 216 29.46 -1.74 29.29
N PHE A 217 30.49 -0.90 29.33
CA PHE A 217 31.77 -1.23 29.99
C PHE A 217 31.60 -1.51 31.48
N MET A 218 30.77 -0.74 32.18
CA MET A 218 30.56 -0.91 33.63
C MET A 218 29.63 -2.07 33.98
N TYR A 219 28.66 -2.38 33.12
CA TYR A 219 27.65 -3.40 33.39
C TYR A 219 28.11 -4.83 33.05
N PHE A 220 28.80 -5.00 31.92
CA PHE A 220 29.23 -6.32 31.41
C PHE A 220 30.70 -6.60 31.74
N GLU A 221 30.96 -7.72 32.42
CA GLU A 221 32.30 -8.19 32.74
C GLU A 221 33.08 -8.69 31.52
N MET A 222 32.36 -9.10 30.48
CA MET A 222 32.95 -9.65 29.25
C MET A 222 32.19 -9.13 28.03
N ARG A 223 32.92 -8.71 27.00
CA ARG A 223 32.33 -8.21 25.76
C ARG A 223 32.98 -8.93 24.58
N LEU A 224 32.17 -9.51 23.70
CA LEU A 224 32.61 -10.37 22.61
C LEU A 224 32.05 -9.85 21.29
N TRP A 225 32.85 -9.90 20.22
CA TRP A 225 32.44 -9.44 18.89
C TRP A 225 32.78 -10.50 17.85
N VAL A 226 31.76 -11.01 17.16
CA VAL A 226 31.92 -12.07 16.17
C VAL A 226 31.17 -11.71 14.89
N HIS A 227 31.92 -11.64 13.79
CA HIS A 227 31.34 -11.57 12.46
C HIS A 227 30.88 -12.98 12.03
N VAL A 228 29.64 -13.10 11.55
CA VAL A 228 29.07 -14.38 11.13
C VAL A 228 29.04 -14.47 9.61
N SER A 229 29.74 -15.46 9.06
CA SER A 229 29.74 -15.71 7.62
C SER A 229 28.37 -16.17 7.12
N TYR A 230 28.06 -15.86 5.85
CA TYR A 230 26.84 -16.31 5.19
C TYR A 230 26.66 -17.84 5.21
N GLU A 231 27.70 -18.60 4.85
CA GLU A 231 27.70 -20.04 5.09
C GLU A 231 27.79 -20.27 6.59
N PHE A 232 26.63 -20.44 7.22
CA PHE A 232 26.55 -20.70 8.63
C PHE A 232 27.20 -22.04 8.93
N ASN A 233 28.37 -21.98 9.56
CA ASN A 233 29.05 -23.15 10.08
C ASN A 233 29.17 -22.97 11.59
N LEU A 234 28.38 -23.76 12.32
CA LEU A 234 28.30 -23.71 13.78
C LEU A 234 29.68 -23.86 14.44
N GLU A 235 30.55 -24.71 13.90
CA GLU A 235 31.90 -24.92 14.43
C GLU A 235 32.79 -23.69 14.22
N LYS A 236 32.75 -23.07 13.03
CA LYS A 236 33.51 -21.83 12.74
C LYS A 236 33.08 -20.70 13.66
N VAL A 237 31.77 -20.47 13.81
CA VAL A 237 31.23 -19.41 14.68
C VAL A 237 31.60 -19.68 16.15
N THR A 238 31.46 -20.92 16.61
CA THR A 238 31.86 -21.31 17.98
C THR A 238 33.35 -21.06 18.22
N ARG A 239 34.20 -21.31 17.22
CA ARG A 239 35.64 -21.04 17.28
C ARG A 239 35.93 -19.53 17.33
N SER A 240 35.26 -18.72 16.52
CA SER A 240 35.41 -17.25 16.55
C SER A 240 34.94 -16.61 17.87
N ILE A 241 33.93 -17.20 18.53
CA ILE A 241 33.54 -16.78 19.88
C ILE A 241 34.68 -17.03 20.89
N LEU A 242 35.36 -18.18 20.83
CA LEU A 242 36.50 -18.50 21.70
C LEU A 242 37.72 -17.65 21.39
N GLU A 243 37.99 -17.35 20.12
CA GLU A 243 39.05 -16.43 19.72
C GLU A 243 38.84 -15.03 20.30
N SER A 244 37.57 -14.58 20.35
CA SER A 244 37.20 -13.32 21.01
C SER A 244 37.36 -13.34 22.55
N MET A 245 37.63 -14.51 23.14
CA MET A 245 37.93 -14.69 24.57
C MET A 245 39.44 -14.85 24.84
N ASP A 246 40.30 -14.49 23.88
CA ASP A 246 41.75 -14.63 23.90
C ASP A 246 42.25 -16.08 24.05
N GLU A 247 41.52 -17.08 23.53
CA GLU A 247 41.94 -18.48 23.53
C GLU A 247 42.69 -18.86 22.23
N PRO A 248 43.88 -19.52 22.32
CA PRO A 248 44.65 -19.89 21.14
C PRO A 248 43.98 -20.97 20.29
N GLN A 249 44.15 -20.89 18.97
CA GLN A 249 43.61 -21.87 18.02
C GLN A 249 44.18 -23.27 18.28
N SER A 250 43.32 -24.19 18.70
CA SER A 250 43.63 -25.62 18.74
C SER A 250 43.02 -26.31 17.52
N ALA A 251 43.87 -26.73 16.57
CA ALA A 251 43.45 -27.51 15.41
C ALA A 251 42.92 -28.90 15.84
N GLY A 252 41.81 -29.35 15.25
CA GLY A 252 41.31 -30.73 15.42
C GLY A 252 40.39 -31.00 16.63
N ILE A 253 39.85 -29.98 17.30
CA ILE A 253 38.91 -30.16 18.42
C ILE A 253 37.46 -30.26 17.92
N ASN A 254 36.69 -31.23 18.43
CA ASN A 254 35.27 -31.41 18.12
C ASN A 254 34.36 -30.30 18.73
N LEU A 255 33.18 -30.10 18.15
CA LEU A 255 32.24 -29.04 18.54
C LEU A 255 31.84 -29.09 20.03
N ASP A 256 31.61 -30.28 20.58
CA ASP A 256 31.23 -30.45 21.99
C ASP A 256 32.28 -29.89 22.96
N THR A 257 33.56 -30.14 22.68
CA THR A 257 34.66 -29.62 23.51
C THR A 257 34.76 -28.09 23.42
N LEU A 258 34.57 -27.51 22.22
CA LEU A 258 34.53 -26.05 22.05
C LEU A 258 33.39 -25.42 22.86
N GLN A 259 32.17 -25.99 22.76
CA GLN A 259 31.00 -25.49 23.48
C GLN A 259 31.15 -25.62 25.01
N LYS A 260 31.75 -26.71 25.51
CA LYS A 260 32.05 -26.89 26.94
C LYS A 260 33.06 -25.87 27.47
N ARG A 261 34.04 -25.45 26.65
CA ARG A 261 34.98 -24.39 27.01
C ARG A 261 34.29 -23.03 27.14
N ILE A 262 33.43 -22.68 26.18
CA ILE A 262 32.58 -21.48 26.25
C ILE A 262 31.76 -21.48 27.54
N GLN A 263 31.08 -22.59 27.85
CA GLN A 263 30.29 -22.72 29.09
C GLN A 263 31.14 -22.47 30.34
N LYS A 264 32.35 -23.03 30.41
CA LYS A 264 33.25 -22.88 31.56
C LYS A 264 33.70 -21.42 31.75
N LYS A 265 33.99 -20.71 30.66
CA LYS A 265 34.47 -19.31 30.67
C LYS A 265 33.36 -18.31 30.99
N LEU A 266 32.14 -18.56 30.51
CA LEU A 266 30.98 -17.70 30.75
C LEU A 266 30.33 -17.93 32.11
N LYS A 267 30.61 -19.07 32.77
CA LYS A 267 29.98 -19.44 34.04
C LYS A 267 30.15 -18.32 35.08
N GLY A 268 29.02 -17.74 35.49
CA GLY A 268 28.96 -16.73 36.55
C GLY A 268 29.37 -15.31 36.15
N LYS A 269 29.62 -15.06 34.86
CA LYS A 269 29.95 -13.72 34.34
C LYS A 269 28.78 -13.13 33.56
N ARG A 270 28.56 -11.82 33.70
CA ARG A 270 27.67 -11.07 32.79
C ARG A 270 28.43 -10.71 31.52
N TYR A 271 27.91 -11.11 30.36
CA TYR A 271 28.56 -10.83 29.08
C TYR A 271 27.64 -10.17 28.06
N LEU A 272 28.25 -9.40 27.16
CA LEU A 272 27.66 -8.91 25.92
C LEU A 272 28.32 -9.63 24.74
N LEU A 273 27.53 -10.28 23.89
CA LEU A 273 28.01 -10.89 22.64
C LEU A 273 27.34 -10.20 21.45
N VAL A 274 28.13 -9.67 20.53
CA VAL A 274 27.63 -9.15 19.25
C VAL A 274 27.88 -10.17 18.15
N LEU A 275 26.82 -10.63 17.50
CA LEU A 275 26.84 -11.44 16.28
C LEU A 275 26.50 -10.53 15.09
N ASP A 276 27.53 -10.09 14.38
CA ASP A 276 27.40 -9.12 13.30
C ASP A 276 27.17 -9.82 11.95
N ASP A 277 26.19 -9.29 11.19
CA ASP A 277 25.74 -9.77 9.88
C ASP A 277 25.22 -11.21 9.87
N PHE A 278 24.24 -11.52 10.72
CA PHE A 278 23.67 -12.87 10.85
C PHE A 278 22.61 -13.18 9.78
N TRP A 279 22.74 -14.30 9.06
CA TRP A 279 21.88 -14.68 7.92
C TRP A 279 21.06 -15.97 8.10
N ASN A 280 21.37 -16.81 9.08
CA ASN A 280 20.80 -18.16 9.15
C ASN A 280 19.30 -18.13 9.53
N GLU A 281 18.45 -18.71 8.68
CA GLU A 281 16.99 -18.74 8.85
C GLU A 281 16.47 -20.00 9.59
N LYS A 282 17.37 -20.87 10.09
CA LYS A 282 17.02 -22.16 10.71
C LYS A 282 16.96 -22.09 12.25
N PRO A 283 15.77 -22.23 12.89
CA PRO A 283 15.64 -22.13 14.35
C PRO A 283 16.46 -23.17 15.14
N HIS A 284 16.56 -24.40 14.63
CA HIS A 284 17.27 -25.49 15.29
C HIS A 284 18.80 -25.30 15.31
N GLU A 285 19.37 -24.58 14.32
CA GLU A 285 20.80 -24.25 14.29
C GLU A 285 21.12 -23.08 15.23
N TRP A 286 20.23 -22.10 15.33
CA TRP A 286 20.28 -21.04 16.35
C TRP A 286 20.25 -21.62 17.76
N GLU A 287 19.32 -22.55 18.04
CA GLU A 287 19.22 -23.18 19.36
C GLU A 287 20.53 -23.89 19.75
N LYS A 288 21.17 -24.60 18.81
CA LYS A 288 22.46 -25.27 19.04
C LYS A 288 23.59 -24.29 19.36
N LEU A 289 23.59 -23.09 18.76
CA LEU A 289 24.57 -22.03 19.03
C LEU A 289 24.39 -21.43 20.43
N ILE A 290 23.15 -21.21 20.86
CA ILE A 290 22.82 -20.51 22.11
C ILE A 290 22.87 -21.42 23.34
N ARG A 291 22.74 -22.74 23.19
CA ARG A 291 22.85 -23.72 24.30
C ARG A 291 24.04 -23.49 25.25
N PRO A 292 25.30 -23.34 24.78
CA PRO A 292 26.42 -23.06 25.68
C PRO A 292 26.40 -21.66 26.31
N LEU A 293 25.73 -20.70 25.68
CA LEU A 293 25.68 -19.29 26.08
C LEU A 293 24.74 -19.05 27.28
N HIS A 294 23.78 -19.94 27.54
CA HIS A 294 22.87 -19.88 28.70
C HIS A 294 23.54 -20.05 30.08
N LYS A 295 24.82 -20.41 30.14
CA LYS A 295 25.55 -20.60 31.41
C LYS A 295 26.09 -19.29 32.02
N GLY A 296 25.88 -18.15 31.36
CA GLY A 296 26.18 -16.82 31.89
C GLY A 296 25.40 -16.45 33.16
N ALA A 297 25.79 -15.36 33.80
CA ALA A 297 25.02 -14.75 34.88
C ALA A 297 23.75 -14.06 34.33
N PRO A 298 22.67 -13.93 35.12
CA PRO A 298 21.50 -13.14 34.76
C PRO A 298 21.87 -11.72 34.32
N GLY A 299 21.18 -11.19 33.32
CA GLY A 299 21.52 -9.92 32.68
C GLY A 299 22.53 -10.04 31.51
N SER A 300 22.90 -11.25 31.09
CA SER A 300 23.71 -11.44 29.87
C SER A 300 22.91 -11.17 28.59
N VAL A 301 23.53 -10.53 27.61
CA VAL A 301 22.87 -10.02 26.39
C VAL A 301 23.58 -10.48 25.12
N ILE A 302 22.80 -10.84 24.10
CA ILE A 302 23.27 -11.08 22.73
C ILE A 302 22.65 -10.04 21.80
N ILE A 303 23.48 -9.29 21.08
CA ILE A 303 23.03 -8.39 20.00
C ILE A 303 23.28 -9.05 18.66
N VAL A 304 22.25 -9.13 17.83
CA VAL A 304 22.33 -9.66 16.46
C VAL A 304 22.09 -8.54 15.46
N THR A 305 23.00 -8.29 14.54
CA THR A 305 22.71 -7.39 13.40
C THR A 305 22.33 -8.23 12.19
N THR A 306 21.23 -7.90 11.52
CA THR A 306 20.78 -8.65 10.33
C THR A 306 20.06 -7.76 9.32
N ARG A 307 20.01 -8.19 8.06
CA ARG A 307 19.19 -7.53 7.02
C ARG A 307 17.80 -8.14 6.91
N ILE A 308 17.58 -9.30 7.53
CA ILE A 308 16.38 -10.12 7.37
C ILE A 308 15.49 -9.97 8.60
N LYS A 309 14.27 -9.46 8.41
CA LYS A 309 13.34 -9.27 9.54
C LYS A 309 12.94 -10.61 10.18
N LEU A 310 12.71 -11.65 9.37
CA LEU A 310 12.42 -13.00 9.87
C LEU A 310 13.48 -13.52 10.83
N VAL A 311 14.76 -13.31 10.52
CA VAL A 311 15.88 -13.69 11.39
C VAL A 311 15.83 -12.87 12.67
N ALA A 312 15.58 -11.56 12.57
CA ALA A 312 15.46 -10.69 13.74
C ALA A 312 14.35 -11.15 14.69
N ASP A 313 13.18 -11.50 14.14
CA ASP A 313 12.02 -11.98 14.92
C ASP A 313 12.24 -13.40 15.46
N MET A 314 13.02 -14.23 14.76
CA MET A 314 13.38 -15.59 15.21
C MET A 314 14.37 -15.56 16.39
N VAL A 315 15.38 -14.69 16.35
CA VAL A 315 16.45 -14.68 17.36
C VAL A 315 16.09 -13.83 18.58
N SER A 316 15.25 -12.81 18.42
CA SER A 316 14.96 -11.86 19.51
C SER A 316 14.06 -12.47 20.59
N THR A 317 14.41 -12.23 21.86
CA THR A 317 13.55 -12.60 23.00
C THR A 317 12.52 -11.51 23.32
N PHE A 318 12.67 -10.33 22.73
CA PHE A 318 11.77 -9.17 22.80
C PHE A 318 11.53 -8.58 21.39
N SER A 319 10.97 -7.38 21.26
CA SER A 319 10.83 -6.71 19.96
C SER A 319 12.18 -6.37 19.32
N SER A 320 12.34 -6.70 18.04
CA SER A 320 13.50 -6.32 17.23
C SER A 320 13.46 -4.82 16.87
N TYR A 321 14.64 -4.19 16.66
CA TYR A 321 14.76 -2.77 16.35
C TYR A 321 14.97 -2.54 14.85
N HIS A 322 14.04 -1.82 14.22
CA HIS A 322 14.17 -1.42 12.82
C HIS A 322 14.93 -0.10 12.70
N LEU A 323 16.18 -0.16 12.23
CA LEU A 323 17.02 1.02 12.04
C LEU A 323 16.55 1.83 10.83
N LYS A 324 16.24 3.11 11.04
CA LYS A 324 15.79 4.06 10.01
C LYS A 324 16.96 4.78 9.32
N ASN A 325 16.72 5.40 8.17
CA ASN A 325 17.70 6.27 7.50
C ASN A 325 18.04 7.50 8.37
N LEU A 326 19.21 8.10 8.13
CA LEU A 326 19.56 9.39 8.74
C LEU A 326 18.58 10.48 8.28
N SER A 327 18.34 11.47 9.14
CA SER A 327 17.61 12.68 8.78
C SER A 327 18.38 13.54 7.77
N GLU A 328 17.70 14.49 7.12
CA GLU A 328 18.32 15.45 6.19
C GLU A 328 19.51 16.18 6.84
N TYR A 329 19.31 16.67 8.06
CA TYR A 329 20.35 17.36 8.81
C TYR A 329 21.54 16.44 9.16
N GLU A 330 21.29 15.23 9.64
CA GLU A 330 22.35 14.27 9.96
C GLU A 330 23.14 13.84 8.71
N CYS A 331 22.44 13.65 7.58
CA CYS A 331 23.05 13.28 6.31
C CYS A 331 23.95 14.41 5.79
N TYR A 332 23.45 15.65 5.77
CA TYR A 332 24.23 16.84 5.44
C TYR A 332 25.44 17.00 6.36
N SER A 333 25.24 16.89 7.68
CA SER A 333 26.31 17.04 8.66
C SER A 333 27.41 15.99 8.46
N LEU A 334 27.05 14.77 8.09
CA LEU A 334 28.02 13.72 7.78
C LEU A 334 28.83 14.06 6.52
N VAL A 335 28.18 14.49 5.42
CA VAL A 335 28.88 14.97 4.22
C VAL A 335 29.83 16.11 4.57
N ASN A 336 29.33 17.10 5.33
CA ASN A 336 30.10 18.29 5.69
C ASN A 336 31.37 17.94 6.48
N GLN A 337 31.30 17.03 7.45
CA GLN A 337 32.47 16.58 8.21
C GLN A 337 33.53 15.92 7.32
N TYR A 338 33.12 15.17 6.30
CA TYR A 338 34.02 14.50 5.36
C TYR A 338 34.57 15.45 4.30
N ALA A 339 33.77 16.42 3.83
CA ALA A 339 34.13 17.38 2.80
C ALA A 339 35.00 18.54 3.32
N THR A 340 34.63 19.18 4.43
CA THR A 340 35.26 20.43 4.90
C THR A 340 35.98 20.23 6.23
N ARG A 341 37.30 20.39 6.24
CA ARG A 341 38.11 20.49 7.47
C ARG A 341 38.28 21.97 7.83
N ASP A 342 37.18 22.62 8.23
CA ASP A 342 37.09 24.04 8.67
C ASP A 342 36.97 25.13 7.58
N ASP A 343 36.54 24.77 6.36
CA ASP A 343 36.26 25.74 5.31
C ASP A 343 34.84 26.32 5.38
N ARG A 344 34.71 27.57 5.84
CA ARG A 344 33.42 28.28 5.96
C ARG A 344 32.71 28.48 4.62
N HIS A 345 33.45 28.65 3.52
CA HIS A 345 32.85 28.88 2.21
C HIS A 345 32.22 27.58 1.68
N GLY A 346 32.94 26.46 1.77
CA GLY A 346 32.41 25.12 1.47
C GLY A 346 31.22 24.74 2.37
N GLN A 347 31.25 25.09 3.66
CA GLN A 347 30.14 24.83 4.58
C GLN A 347 28.85 25.56 4.19
N THR A 348 28.96 26.83 3.80
CA THR A 348 27.79 27.64 3.42
C THR A 348 27.14 27.11 2.14
N MET A 349 27.95 26.68 1.17
CA MET A 349 27.44 26.11 -0.08
C MET A 349 26.84 24.71 0.11
N LEU A 350 27.47 23.85 0.93
CA LEU A 350 26.87 22.55 1.27
C LEU A 350 25.55 22.70 2.04
N HIS A 351 25.44 23.72 2.90
CA HIS A 351 24.20 24.01 3.61
C HIS A 351 23.10 24.47 2.65
N ALA A 352 23.42 25.30 1.66
CA ALA A 352 22.48 25.71 0.62
C ALA A 352 22.01 24.51 -0.23
N SER A 353 22.85 23.48 -0.39
CA SER A 353 22.57 22.25 -1.14
C SER A 353 22.15 21.06 -0.26
N SER A 354 21.73 21.29 1.00
CA SER A 354 21.42 20.20 1.95
C SER A 354 20.30 19.28 1.48
N SER A 355 19.28 19.85 0.85
CA SER A 355 18.13 19.13 0.30
C SER A 355 18.53 18.26 -0.89
N GLU A 356 19.39 18.76 -1.78
CA GLU A 356 19.89 18.01 -2.93
C GLU A 356 20.84 16.87 -2.50
N ILE A 357 21.70 17.14 -1.51
CA ILE A 357 22.53 16.11 -0.86
C ILE A 357 21.65 15.01 -0.27
N PHE A 358 20.61 15.38 0.48
CA PHE A 358 19.70 14.40 1.06
C PHE A 358 18.89 13.65 -0.01
N ARG A 359 18.49 14.32 -1.10
CA ARG A 359 17.81 13.67 -2.23
C ARG A 359 18.70 12.61 -2.88
N ASN A 360 20.00 12.87 -3.00
CA ASN A 360 20.97 11.97 -3.61
C ASN A 360 21.42 10.83 -2.68
N CYS A 361 21.73 11.13 -1.42
CA CYS A 361 22.21 10.15 -0.44
C CYS A 361 21.08 9.42 0.31
N ARG A 362 19.87 10.00 0.35
CA ARG A 362 18.64 9.48 0.98
C ARG A 362 18.78 9.07 2.44
N GLY A 363 19.69 9.71 3.15
CA GLY A 363 20.01 9.40 4.54
C GLY A 363 20.78 8.10 4.75
N ILE A 364 21.45 7.55 3.71
CA ILE A 364 22.35 6.40 3.86
C ILE A 364 23.75 6.92 4.24
N PRO A 365 24.28 6.54 5.42
CA PRO A 365 25.54 7.10 5.93
C PRO A 365 26.72 6.91 4.96
N GLU A 366 26.83 5.76 4.32
CA GLU A 366 27.97 5.45 3.46
C GLU A 366 27.98 6.29 2.16
N MET A 367 26.81 6.54 1.58
CA MET A 367 26.70 7.44 0.41
C MET A 367 27.09 8.87 0.76
N ALA A 368 26.74 9.33 1.96
CA ALA A 368 27.15 10.63 2.45
C ALA A 368 28.67 10.71 2.67
N ILE A 369 29.29 9.64 3.19
CA ILE A 369 30.74 9.56 3.34
C ILE A 369 31.44 9.62 1.97
N ASP A 370 30.97 8.83 1.00
CA ASP A 370 31.54 8.79 -0.36
C ASP A 370 31.42 10.15 -1.06
N LEU A 371 30.26 10.81 -0.96
CA LEU A 371 30.06 12.16 -1.50
C LEU A 371 31.00 13.16 -0.82
N GLY A 372 31.11 13.13 0.51
CA GLY A 372 32.01 13.99 1.26
C GLY A 372 33.47 13.81 0.85
N ASP A 373 33.92 12.57 0.66
CA ASP A 373 35.27 12.25 0.20
C ASP A 373 35.53 12.67 -1.25
N GLN A 374 34.52 12.60 -2.13
CA GLN A 374 34.63 13.11 -3.50
C GLN A 374 34.77 14.63 -3.52
N LEU A 375 33.92 15.33 -2.78
CA LEU A 375 33.97 16.80 -2.65
C LEU A 375 35.31 17.25 -2.06
N ARG A 376 35.83 16.50 -1.08
CA ARG A 376 37.15 16.77 -0.48
C ARG A 376 38.30 16.67 -1.49
N ARG A 377 38.18 15.81 -2.51
CA ARG A 377 39.21 15.63 -3.56
C ARG A 377 39.11 16.70 -4.64
N GLU A 378 37.98 17.40 -4.75
CA GLU A 378 37.78 18.47 -5.72
C GLU A 378 38.18 19.82 -5.13
N ASN A 379 39.21 20.43 -5.72
CA ASN A 379 39.77 21.70 -5.25
C ASN A 379 38.93 22.89 -5.72
N ASP A 380 38.20 22.74 -6.83
CA ASP A 380 37.36 23.76 -7.44
C ASP A 380 35.95 23.76 -6.83
N ARG A 381 35.62 24.81 -6.06
CA ARG A 381 34.36 24.87 -5.30
C ARG A 381 33.16 25.13 -6.18
N ASP A 382 33.33 25.75 -7.34
CA ASP A 382 32.22 25.98 -8.26
C ASP A 382 31.74 24.66 -8.90
N LYS A 383 32.62 23.65 -8.98
CA LYS A 383 32.29 22.30 -9.46
C LYS A 383 31.59 21.42 -8.44
N TRP A 384 31.53 21.81 -7.17
CA TRP A 384 30.86 20.99 -6.15
C TRP A 384 29.37 20.84 -6.42
N ASN A 385 28.69 21.91 -6.84
CA ASN A 385 27.29 21.84 -7.26
C ASN A 385 27.12 20.90 -8.46
N GLU A 386 28.06 20.93 -9.41
CA GLU A 386 28.08 20.00 -10.54
C GLU A 386 28.27 18.54 -10.07
N ILE A 387 29.14 18.28 -9.08
CA ILE A 387 29.37 16.93 -8.52
C ILE A 387 28.12 16.44 -7.77
N ILE A 388 27.49 17.29 -6.97
CA ILE A 388 26.26 16.97 -6.23
C ILE A 388 25.14 16.65 -7.21
N LEU A 389 24.87 17.52 -8.18
CA LEU A 389 23.84 17.30 -9.20
C LEU A 389 24.13 16.06 -10.05
N LYS A 390 25.38 15.89 -10.47
CA LYS A 390 25.78 14.73 -11.25
C LYS A 390 25.71 13.44 -10.44
N MET A 391 25.84 13.42 -9.11
CA MET A 391 25.67 12.18 -8.33
C MET A 391 24.25 11.61 -8.46
N GLY A 392 23.24 12.49 -8.54
CA GLY A 392 21.85 12.11 -8.84
C GLY A 392 21.65 11.55 -10.25
N GLU A 393 22.45 12.00 -11.22
CA GLU A 393 22.46 11.47 -12.60
C GLU A 393 23.41 10.27 -12.79
N ARG A 394 24.43 10.11 -11.91
CA ARG A 394 25.59 9.19 -12.02
C ARG A 394 25.54 8.01 -11.03
N CYS A 395 24.38 7.50 -10.66
CA CYS A 395 24.30 6.11 -10.17
C CYS A 395 24.80 5.08 -11.21
N ALA A 396 25.15 5.52 -12.43
CA ALA A 396 26.00 4.85 -13.40
C ALA A 396 27.49 5.28 -13.28
N PHE A 397 28.27 4.63 -12.40
CA PHE A 397 29.74 4.61 -12.51
C PHE A 397 30.21 3.34 -13.26
N PRO A 398 31.37 3.39 -13.96
CA PRO A 398 31.98 2.21 -14.59
C PRO A 398 32.38 1.14 -13.57
N GLU A 399 32.37 -0.11 -14.03
CA GLU A 399 32.32 -1.38 -13.30
C GLU A 399 33.46 -1.68 -12.29
N GLU A 400 34.43 -0.79 -12.11
CA GLU A 400 35.71 -1.15 -11.45
C GLU A 400 35.86 -0.67 -9.99
N ARG A 401 34.98 0.18 -9.44
CA ARG A 401 35.13 0.71 -8.06
C ARG A 401 33.86 0.90 -7.21
N ASN A 402 32.74 0.26 -7.55
CA ASN A 402 31.52 0.36 -6.72
C ASN A 402 31.43 -0.79 -5.70
N ASP A 403 32.14 -0.68 -4.57
CA ASP A 403 32.04 -1.60 -3.43
C ASP A 403 30.61 -1.63 -2.83
N PHE A 404 29.80 -0.60 -3.06
CA PHE A 404 28.41 -0.54 -2.60
C PHE A 404 27.44 -1.40 -3.43
N ILE A 405 27.50 -1.29 -4.76
CA ILE A 405 26.71 -2.15 -5.67
C ILE A 405 27.14 -3.61 -5.50
N SER A 406 28.43 -3.89 -5.21
CA SER A 406 28.89 -5.25 -4.97
C SER A 406 28.24 -5.88 -3.71
N SER A 407 28.02 -5.13 -2.63
CA SER A 407 27.33 -5.62 -1.42
C SER A 407 25.85 -5.95 -1.66
N MET A 408 25.15 -5.14 -2.44
CA MET A 408 23.75 -5.40 -2.81
C MET A 408 23.63 -6.48 -3.89
N ARG A 409 24.55 -6.54 -4.86
CA ARG A 409 24.69 -7.66 -5.80
C ARG A 409 24.95 -8.98 -5.07
N SER A 410 25.72 -8.96 -3.99
CA SER A 410 25.91 -10.13 -3.11
C SER A 410 24.60 -10.54 -2.43
N SER A 411 23.76 -9.57 -2.04
CA SER A 411 22.43 -9.87 -1.47
C SER A 411 21.48 -10.46 -2.53
N TYR A 412 21.54 -9.96 -3.77
CA TYR A 412 20.79 -10.50 -4.91
C TYR A 412 21.24 -11.91 -5.31
N SER A 413 22.56 -12.14 -5.40
CA SER A 413 23.10 -13.45 -5.78
C SER A 413 22.71 -14.55 -4.79
N ARG A 414 22.48 -14.18 -3.53
CA ARG A 414 22.03 -15.05 -2.42
C ARG A 414 20.52 -15.28 -2.38
N LEU A 415 19.71 -14.64 -3.24
CA LEU A 415 18.27 -14.92 -3.31
C LEU A 415 18.02 -16.34 -3.85
N PRO A 416 16.93 -17.01 -3.42
CA PRO A 416 16.44 -18.20 -4.11
C PRO A 416 16.31 -17.96 -5.62
N SER A 417 16.70 -18.94 -6.43
CA SER A 417 16.72 -18.79 -7.90
C SER A 417 15.37 -18.36 -8.48
N ILE A 418 14.27 -18.76 -7.85
CA ILE A 418 12.91 -18.40 -8.26
C ILE A 418 12.54 -16.92 -8.01
N LEU A 419 13.17 -16.26 -7.03
CA LEU A 419 12.90 -14.85 -6.71
C LEU A 419 13.75 -13.89 -7.56
N LYS A 420 14.89 -14.34 -8.08
CA LYS A 420 15.80 -13.51 -8.89
C LYS A 420 15.09 -12.90 -10.12
N PRO A 421 14.35 -13.67 -10.95
CA PRO A 421 13.59 -13.12 -12.08
C PRO A 421 12.48 -12.17 -11.64
N CYS A 422 11.79 -12.48 -10.53
CA CYS A 422 10.73 -11.64 -9.99
C CYS A 422 11.26 -10.23 -9.65
N LEU A 423 12.42 -10.16 -8.99
CA LEU A 423 13.05 -8.89 -8.63
C LEU A 423 13.65 -8.16 -9.84
N ALA A 424 14.33 -8.87 -10.75
CA ALA A 424 14.88 -8.28 -11.97
C ALA A 424 13.78 -7.66 -12.85
N TYR A 425 12.63 -8.34 -12.96
CA TYR A 425 11.46 -7.84 -13.68
C TYR A 425 10.89 -6.54 -13.10
N CYS A 426 10.99 -6.33 -11.79
CA CYS A 426 10.54 -5.09 -11.16
C CYS A 426 11.32 -3.84 -11.60
N SER A 427 12.44 -3.99 -12.34
CA SER A 427 13.15 -2.85 -12.93
C SER A 427 12.33 -2.06 -13.96
N ILE A 428 11.24 -2.64 -14.49
CA ILE A 428 10.29 -1.92 -15.35
C ILE A 428 9.42 -0.91 -14.59
N ILE A 429 9.38 -0.95 -13.26
CA ILE A 429 8.62 0.03 -12.47
C ILE A 429 9.45 1.31 -12.36
N PRO A 430 8.95 2.49 -12.71
CA PRO A 430 9.63 3.77 -12.50
C PRO A 430 10.16 3.96 -11.06
N GLU A 431 11.31 4.64 -10.94
CA GLU A 431 11.93 4.94 -9.65
C GLU A 431 11.00 5.79 -8.77
N GLY A 432 10.94 5.46 -7.47
CA GLY A 432 10.08 6.13 -6.51
C GLY A 432 8.57 5.83 -6.63
N GLN A 433 8.13 5.07 -7.64
CA GLN A 433 6.72 4.75 -7.81
C GLN A 433 6.21 3.78 -6.72
N GLN A 434 5.03 4.10 -6.21
CA GLN A 434 4.28 3.26 -5.28
C GLN A 434 3.34 2.32 -6.03
N PHE A 435 3.18 1.11 -5.51
CA PHE A 435 2.32 0.10 -6.14
C PHE A 435 1.68 -0.85 -5.14
N GLU A 436 0.59 -1.48 -5.58
CA GLU A 436 -0.16 -2.49 -4.84
C GLU A 436 0.49 -3.87 -5.01
N LYS A 437 0.42 -4.72 -3.97
CA LYS A 437 0.97 -6.08 -3.98
C LYS A 437 0.34 -6.94 -5.09
N GLU A 438 -0.98 -6.87 -5.23
CA GLU A 438 -1.74 -7.67 -6.19
C GLU A 438 -1.33 -7.39 -7.64
N TRP A 439 -0.98 -6.13 -7.94
CA TRP A 439 -0.56 -5.70 -9.27
C TRP A 439 0.71 -6.43 -9.72
N ILE A 440 1.77 -6.42 -8.91
CA ILE A 440 3.04 -7.05 -9.29
C ILE A 440 2.94 -8.58 -9.31
N VAL A 441 2.15 -9.17 -8.42
CA VAL A 441 1.90 -10.62 -8.40
C VAL A 441 1.22 -11.07 -9.69
N GLN A 442 0.21 -10.34 -10.17
CA GLN A 442 -0.45 -10.65 -11.44
C GLN A 442 0.49 -10.52 -12.64
N LEU A 443 1.42 -9.54 -12.63
CA LEU A 443 2.44 -9.43 -13.67
C LEU A 443 3.42 -10.62 -13.63
N TRP A 444 3.87 -11.06 -12.46
CA TRP A 444 4.71 -12.25 -12.33
C TRP A 444 3.99 -13.53 -12.79
N MET A 445 2.69 -13.64 -12.51
CA MET A 445 1.85 -14.73 -13.03
C MET A 445 1.77 -14.71 -14.55
N ALA A 446 1.58 -13.54 -15.16
CA ALA A 446 1.51 -13.39 -16.61
C ALA A 446 2.81 -13.81 -17.32
N GLN A 447 3.96 -13.55 -16.68
CA GLN A 447 5.27 -14.00 -17.18
C GLN A 447 5.61 -15.47 -16.84
N ASN A 448 4.74 -16.15 -16.08
CA ASN A 448 4.98 -17.48 -15.49
C ASN A 448 6.25 -17.53 -14.61
N PHE A 449 6.50 -16.52 -13.77
CA PHE A 449 7.55 -16.59 -12.75
C PHE A 449 7.10 -17.32 -11.47
N VAL A 450 5.78 -17.50 -11.30
CA VAL A 450 5.21 -18.19 -10.14
C VAL A 450 5.00 -19.67 -10.47
N ALA A 451 5.71 -20.55 -9.76
CA ALA A 451 5.56 -22.00 -9.90
C ALA A 451 4.28 -22.49 -9.21
N LYS A 452 3.60 -23.47 -9.83
CA LYS A 452 2.48 -24.19 -9.22
C LYS A 452 2.97 -25.55 -8.76
N GLU A 453 3.45 -25.63 -7.53
CA GLU A 453 4.08 -26.85 -6.97
C GLU A 453 3.10 -27.72 -6.16
N SER A 454 1.92 -27.21 -5.80
CA SER A 454 0.94 -27.89 -4.92
C SER A 454 -0.53 -27.61 -5.31
N GLU A 455 -1.49 -28.10 -4.53
CA GLU A 455 -2.91 -27.72 -4.61
C GLU A 455 -3.18 -26.24 -4.27
N GLN A 456 -2.16 -25.50 -3.80
CA GLN A 456 -2.28 -24.08 -3.49
C GLN A 456 -2.52 -23.24 -4.74
N ARG A 457 -3.18 -22.10 -4.55
CA ARG A 457 -3.50 -21.15 -5.60
C ARG A 457 -2.25 -20.40 -6.01
N VAL A 458 -2.14 -20.08 -7.30
CA VAL A 458 -0.96 -19.39 -7.84
C VAL A 458 -0.82 -18.00 -7.25
N GLU A 459 -1.94 -17.33 -6.95
CA GLU A 459 -2.00 -16.03 -6.29
C GLU A 459 -1.39 -16.08 -4.89
N ASP A 460 -1.64 -17.16 -4.13
CA ASP A 460 -1.11 -17.34 -2.77
C ASP A 460 0.41 -17.59 -2.81
N THR A 461 0.89 -18.39 -3.76
CA THR A 461 2.32 -18.60 -3.99
C THR A 461 3.02 -17.31 -4.40
N GLY A 462 2.46 -16.56 -5.35
CA GLY A 462 3.01 -15.27 -5.77
C GLY A 462 2.99 -14.22 -4.66
N SER A 463 1.92 -14.21 -3.85
CA SER A 463 1.82 -13.42 -2.62
C SER A 463 2.91 -13.78 -1.61
N THR A 464 3.24 -15.07 -1.47
CA THR A 464 4.32 -15.55 -0.61
C THR A 464 5.70 -15.10 -1.13
N TYR A 465 5.92 -15.19 -2.45
CA TYR A 465 7.16 -14.69 -3.06
C TYR A 465 7.35 -13.19 -2.83
N PHE A 466 6.26 -12.44 -2.93
CA PHE A 466 6.25 -11.02 -2.62
C PHE A 466 6.60 -10.75 -1.15
N ASP A 467 5.97 -11.46 -0.22
CA ASP A 467 6.23 -11.32 1.22
C ASP A 467 7.69 -11.64 1.57
N TRP A 468 8.28 -12.65 0.93
CA TRP A 468 9.71 -12.98 1.08
C TRP A 468 10.65 -11.86 0.64
N LEU A 469 10.30 -11.07 -0.38
CA LEU A 469 11.07 -9.90 -0.81
C LEU A 469 10.90 -8.73 0.17
N VAL A 470 9.70 -8.54 0.72
CA VAL A 470 9.44 -7.56 1.77
C VAL A 470 10.23 -7.89 3.05
N GLU A 471 10.22 -9.14 3.48
CA GLU A 471 10.93 -9.61 4.69
C GLU A 471 12.45 -9.47 4.60
N ARG A 472 12.98 -9.53 3.38
CA ARG A 472 14.41 -9.32 3.06
C ARG A 472 14.75 -7.86 2.76
N SER A 473 13.81 -6.94 3.00
CA SER A 473 13.95 -5.49 2.80
C SER A 473 14.22 -5.08 1.33
N PHE A 474 13.85 -5.92 0.36
CA PHE A 474 13.89 -5.53 -1.06
C PHE A 474 12.70 -4.63 -1.45
N PHE A 475 11.57 -4.76 -0.74
CA PHE A 475 10.42 -3.86 -0.84
C PHE A 475 10.15 -3.18 0.49
N GLN A 476 9.80 -1.90 0.46
CA GLN A 476 9.46 -1.11 1.64
C GLN A 476 7.95 -0.96 1.75
N ARG A 477 7.41 -1.20 2.97
CA ARG A 477 6.00 -0.95 3.28
C ARG A 477 5.79 0.54 3.53
N MET A 478 4.90 1.17 2.78
CA MET A 478 4.43 2.52 3.01
C MET A 478 3.11 2.46 3.78
N ARG A 479 2.88 3.42 4.70
CA ARG A 479 1.62 3.52 5.44
C ARG A 479 0.60 4.29 4.61
N ILE A 480 -0.55 3.69 4.34
CA ILE A 480 -1.71 4.41 3.81
C ILE A 480 -2.52 5.02 4.96
N SER A 481 -3.08 6.21 4.69
CA SER A 481 -4.09 6.91 5.49
C SER A 481 -5.26 6.01 5.93
N LEU A 482 -5.50 6.01 7.24
CA LEU A 482 -6.66 5.69 8.10
C LEU A 482 -7.85 4.78 7.66
N ASN A 483 -8.13 4.48 6.40
CA ASN A 483 -9.43 3.89 6.01
C ASN A 483 -9.41 2.63 5.12
N ARG A 484 -8.27 2.02 4.78
CA ARG A 484 -8.25 0.69 4.11
C ARG A 484 -7.07 -0.18 4.56
N ASP A 485 -7.32 -1.49 4.70
CA ASP A 485 -6.34 -2.54 5.02
C ASP A 485 -5.30 -2.79 3.88
N SER A 486 -5.27 -1.97 2.83
CA SER A 486 -4.31 -2.10 1.73
C SER A 486 -3.02 -1.33 2.05
N TYR A 487 -1.87 -1.99 1.94
CA TYR A 487 -0.56 -1.34 2.02
C TYR A 487 -0.06 -1.04 0.62
N GLU A 488 0.50 0.15 0.44
CA GLU A 488 1.30 0.48 -0.74
C GLU A 488 2.76 0.14 -0.47
N TYR A 489 3.46 -0.27 -1.53
CA TYR A 489 4.85 -0.67 -1.46
C TYR A 489 5.68 0.17 -2.41
N SER A 490 6.94 0.37 -2.06
CA SER A 490 7.93 1.02 -2.93
C SER A 490 9.20 0.16 -3.00
N ILE A 491 9.91 0.26 -4.13
CA ILE A 491 11.22 -0.36 -4.29
C ILE A 491 12.27 0.69 -3.93
N PRO A 492 13.14 0.45 -2.93
CA PRO A 492 14.26 1.34 -2.65
C PRO A 492 15.15 1.48 -3.90
N ASP A 493 15.57 2.69 -4.23
CA ASP A 493 16.30 2.96 -5.48
C ASP A 493 17.56 2.12 -5.69
N MET A 494 18.31 1.81 -4.63
CA MET A 494 19.48 0.93 -4.77
C MET A 494 19.08 -0.49 -5.16
N VAL A 495 17.96 -0.99 -4.67
CA VAL A 495 17.40 -2.27 -5.10
C VAL A 495 16.96 -2.17 -6.56
N HIS A 496 16.36 -1.04 -6.94
CA HIS A 496 15.97 -0.75 -8.31
C HIS A 496 17.16 -0.77 -9.28
N GLN A 497 18.27 -0.15 -8.91
CA GLN A 497 19.51 -0.14 -9.69
C GLN A 497 20.11 -1.55 -9.82
N VAL A 498 20.07 -2.35 -8.76
CA VAL A 498 20.48 -3.76 -8.86
C VAL A 498 19.56 -4.52 -9.81
N ALA A 499 18.23 -4.33 -9.72
CA ALA A 499 17.28 -4.96 -10.64
C ALA A 499 17.51 -4.53 -12.10
N LYS A 500 17.81 -3.25 -12.37
CA LYS A 500 18.18 -2.74 -13.70
C LYS A 500 19.44 -3.40 -14.25
N HIS A 501 20.44 -3.62 -13.40
CA HIS A 501 21.68 -4.23 -13.83
C HIS A 501 21.53 -5.74 -14.05
N THR A 502 20.77 -6.42 -13.18
CA THR A 502 20.56 -7.87 -13.25
C THR A 502 19.52 -8.28 -14.30
N SER A 503 18.75 -7.34 -14.86
CA SER A 503 17.78 -7.61 -15.93
C SER A 503 18.40 -7.78 -17.33
N ALA A 504 19.72 -7.68 -17.47
CA ALA A 504 20.47 -8.00 -18.68
C ALA A 504 19.93 -7.31 -19.96
N GLU A 505 19.52 -6.05 -19.85
CA GLU A 505 18.92 -5.22 -20.92
C GLU A 505 17.54 -5.70 -21.43
N GLU A 506 16.93 -6.70 -20.78
CA GLU A 506 15.60 -7.19 -21.14
C GLU A 506 14.49 -6.26 -20.66
N CYS A 507 14.72 -5.53 -19.57
CA CYS A 507 13.78 -4.60 -18.96
C CYS A 507 14.21 -3.15 -19.22
N CYS A 508 13.29 -2.32 -19.69
CA CYS A 508 13.53 -0.92 -20.00
C CYS A 508 12.41 -0.03 -19.46
N VAL A 509 12.78 1.16 -18.98
CA VAL A 509 11.84 2.24 -18.63
C VAL A 509 12.11 3.38 -19.61
N PHE A 510 11.14 3.68 -20.46
CA PHE A 510 11.21 4.75 -21.43
C PHE A 510 10.51 6.00 -20.88
N ASP A 511 11.28 7.06 -20.70
CA ASP A 511 10.80 8.38 -20.30
C ASP A 511 10.73 9.24 -21.56
N LEU A 512 9.53 9.69 -21.95
CA LEU A 512 9.30 10.42 -23.22
C LEU A 512 10.09 11.73 -23.31
N GLU A 513 10.51 12.28 -22.17
CA GLU A 513 11.32 13.50 -22.11
C GLU A 513 12.81 13.24 -22.34
N LYS A 514 13.25 11.98 -22.44
CA LYS A 514 14.66 11.59 -22.57
C LYS A 514 14.90 10.75 -23.83
N PRO A 515 16.01 10.98 -24.56
CA PRO A 515 16.37 10.13 -25.69
C PRO A 515 16.68 8.70 -25.21
N CYS A 516 16.04 7.71 -25.82
CA CYS A 516 16.21 6.32 -25.43
C CYS A 516 16.87 5.50 -26.54
N ASN A 517 17.92 4.76 -26.17
CA ASN A 517 18.52 3.75 -27.04
C ASN A 517 17.82 2.41 -26.77
N LEU A 518 16.77 2.13 -27.54
CA LEU A 518 16.07 0.84 -27.47
C LEU A 518 16.96 -0.29 -28.00
N SER A 519 17.26 -1.26 -27.12
CA SER A 519 17.96 -2.46 -27.52
C SER A 519 17.02 -3.43 -28.24
N LYS A 520 17.54 -4.16 -29.24
CA LYS A 520 16.78 -5.23 -29.92
C LYS A 520 16.48 -6.41 -28.98
N THR A 521 17.16 -6.49 -27.83
CA THR A 521 16.99 -7.54 -26.82
C THR A 521 15.86 -7.25 -25.83
N THR A 522 15.33 -6.02 -25.77
CA THR A 522 14.30 -5.62 -24.80
C THR A 522 13.02 -6.45 -24.95
N LYS A 523 12.59 -7.06 -23.84
CA LYS A 523 11.37 -7.89 -23.72
C LYS A 523 10.30 -7.24 -22.86
N HIS A 524 10.68 -6.41 -21.90
CA HIS A 524 9.75 -5.80 -20.97
C HIS A 524 9.99 -4.29 -20.93
N MET A 525 8.93 -3.52 -21.15
CA MET A 525 9.02 -2.06 -21.26
C MET A 525 7.93 -1.40 -20.45
N SER A 526 8.28 -0.30 -19.79
CA SER A 526 7.31 0.70 -19.32
C SER A 526 7.55 2.04 -19.98
N ILE A 527 6.47 2.80 -20.17
CA ILE A 527 6.49 4.15 -20.74
C ILE A 527 5.93 5.09 -19.68
N VAL A 528 6.68 6.14 -19.38
CA VAL A 528 6.33 7.12 -18.34
C VAL A 528 5.86 8.42 -19.00
N PHE A 529 4.66 8.86 -18.61
CA PHE A 529 4.12 10.17 -18.96
C PHE A 529 4.23 11.10 -17.75
N ARG A 530 4.94 12.22 -17.89
CA ARG A 530 4.98 13.30 -16.89
C ARG A 530 4.07 14.45 -17.35
N SER A 531 3.27 14.99 -16.44
CA SER A 531 2.16 15.89 -16.78
C SER A 531 2.57 17.26 -17.32
N GLU A 532 3.85 17.63 -17.30
CA GLU A 532 4.30 19.00 -17.52
C GLU A 532 4.78 19.30 -18.96
N GLY A 533 4.82 18.31 -19.85
CA GLY A 533 5.56 18.42 -21.12
C GLY A 533 4.82 18.12 -22.43
N LEU A 534 3.49 17.95 -22.47
CA LEU A 534 2.77 17.66 -23.72
C LEU A 534 2.59 18.90 -24.63
N SER A 535 3.68 19.63 -24.90
CA SER A 535 3.75 20.46 -26.11
C SER A 535 3.95 19.50 -27.29
N HIS A 536 2.92 19.37 -28.12
CA HIS A 536 2.89 18.68 -29.41
C HIS A 536 4.27 18.36 -30.01
N THR A 537 4.64 17.08 -30.25
CA THR A 537 5.32 16.62 -31.48
C THR A 537 5.76 15.15 -31.56
N GLN A 538 5.77 14.33 -30.50
CA GLN A 538 6.16 12.92 -30.64
C GLN A 538 5.02 11.96 -30.26
N ASP A 539 4.63 11.12 -31.22
CA ASP A 539 3.75 9.98 -30.97
C ASP A 539 4.53 8.94 -30.14
N PRO A 540 4.10 8.63 -28.91
CA PRO A 540 4.84 7.73 -28.02
C PRO A 540 4.97 6.31 -28.59
N PHE A 541 4.17 5.96 -29.60
CA PHE A 541 4.16 4.62 -30.20
C PHE A 541 5.15 4.44 -31.34
N THR A 542 5.74 5.50 -31.92
CA THR A 542 6.65 5.39 -33.08
C THR A 542 7.89 4.54 -32.79
N GLU A 543 8.45 4.66 -31.59
CA GLU A 543 9.61 3.87 -31.18
C GLU A 543 9.25 2.39 -30.94
N ILE A 544 8.02 2.13 -30.47
CA ILE A 544 7.54 0.79 -30.10
C ILE A 544 7.41 -0.15 -31.31
N TYR A 545 7.14 0.39 -32.51
CA TYR A 545 7.06 -0.43 -33.74
C TYR A 545 8.36 -1.21 -34.04
N HIS A 546 9.50 -0.75 -33.51
CA HIS A 546 10.79 -1.41 -33.67
C HIS A 546 10.98 -2.60 -32.69
N CYS A 547 10.18 -2.67 -31.62
CA CYS A 547 10.27 -3.68 -30.55
C CYS A 547 9.33 -4.88 -30.76
N LYS A 548 9.45 -5.59 -31.88
CA LYS A 548 8.60 -6.77 -32.22
C LYS A 548 8.72 -7.95 -31.25
N GLY A 549 9.75 -7.95 -30.40
CA GLY A 549 10.06 -8.99 -29.42
C GLY A 549 9.43 -8.81 -28.04
N LEU A 550 8.58 -7.80 -27.86
CA LEU A 550 8.10 -7.36 -26.55
C LEU A 550 7.07 -8.32 -25.93
N TYR A 551 7.25 -8.63 -24.65
CA TYR A 551 6.39 -9.45 -23.79
C TYR A 551 5.60 -8.61 -22.77
N THR A 552 6.12 -7.47 -22.34
CA THR A 552 5.41 -6.55 -21.43
C THR A 552 5.45 -5.12 -21.96
N LEU A 553 4.29 -4.47 -21.98
CA LEU A 553 4.14 -3.04 -22.20
C LEU A 553 3.28 -2.45 -21.07
N LEU A 554 3.89 -1.59 -20.26
CA LEU A 554 3.19 -0.84 -19.21
C LEU A 554 3.16 0.64 -19.58
N VAL A 555 2.01 1.27 -19.49
CA VAL A 555 1.90 2.72 -19.63
C VAL A 555 1.58 3.32 -18.26
N ILE A 556 2.47 4.18 -17.77
CA ILE A 556 2.49 4.68 -16.39
C ILE A 556 2.50 6.21 -16.39
N GLY A 557 1.85 6.83 -15.40
CA GLY A 557 1.89 8.28 -15.20
C GLY A 557 0.85 9.07 -16.00
N CYS A 558 -0.01 8.39 -16.76
CA CYS A 558 -1.11 9.03 -17.45
C CYS A 558 -2.18 9.51 -16.45
N ASN A 559 -2.05 10.68 -15.83
CA ASN A 559 -3.20 11.38 -15.24
C ASN A 559 -3.84 12.29 -16.29
N LEU A 560 -4.20 11.68 -17.42
CA LEU A 560 -4.72 12.36 -18.61
C LEU A 560 -6.20 12.72 -18.42
N ILE A 561 -6.50 13.54 -17.40
CA ILE A 561 -7.86 14.03 -17.16
C ILE A 561 -8.37 14.82 -18.38
N ASN A 562 -7.47 15.45 -19.14
CA ASN A 562 -7.83 16.35 -20.25
C ASN A 562 -7.55 15.81 -21.68
N TYR A 563 -6.79 14.72 -21.87
CA TYR A 563 -6.42 14.24 -23.22
C TYR A 563 -6.42 12.70 -23.35
N PRO A 564 -7.42 12.08 -24.01
CA PRO A 564 -7.47 10.62 -24.14
C PRO A 564 -6.31 10.08 -24.99
N LEU A 565 -5.64 9.02 -24.52
CA LEU A 565 -4.61 8.33 -25.31
C LEU A 565 -5.27 7.65 -26.51
N LYS A 566 -4.83 7.99 -27.73
CA LYS A 566 -5.25 7.31 -28.96
C LYS A 566 -4.24 6.23 -29.30
N LEU A 567 -4.68 4.97 -29.25
CA LEU A 567 -3.87 3.85 -29.72
C LEU A 567 -3.95 3.76 -31.26
N PRO A 568 -2.80 3.56 -31.96
CA PRO A 568 -2.83 3.22 -33.37
C PRO A 568 -3.52 1.88 -33.62
N ASP A 569 -4.39 1.81 -34.64
CA ASP A 569 -5.19 0.61 -34.94
C ASP A 569 -4.35 -0.62 -35.30
N ASP A 570 -3.13 -0.41 -35.81
CA ASP A 570 -2.22 -1.46 -36.25
C ASP A 570 -1.17 -1.86 -35.21
N LEU A 571 -1.07 -1.16 -34.07
CA LEU A 571 -0.06 -1.39 -33.03
C LEU A 571 0.05 -2.87 -32.63
N PHE A 572 -1.09 -3.51 -32.38
CA PHE A 572 -1.15 -4.91 -31.94
C PHE A 572 -0.78 -5.93 -33.02
N ASN A 573 -0.72 -5.52 -34.30
CA ASN A 573 -0.23 -6.38 -35.37
C ASN A 573 1.28 -6.63 -35.27
N PHE A 574 2.01 -5.70 -34.64
CA PHE A 574 3.47 -5.76 -34.49
C PHE A 574 3.90 -6.40 -33.17
N LEU A 575 3.11 -6.25 -32.10
CA LEU A 575 3.42 -6.72 -30.75
C LEU A 575 2.87 -8.13 -30.44
N ARG A 576 2.90 -9.06 -31.40
CA ARG A 576 2.22 -10.37 -31.28
C ARG A 576 2.70 -11.25 -30.13
N LYS A 577 3.90 -11.00 -29.61
CA LYS A 577 4.51 -11.74 -28.50
C LYS A 577 4.12 -11.22 -27.11
N LEU A 578 3.28 -10.18 -27.05
CA LEU A 578 2.89 -9.54 -25.79
C LEU A 578 2.11 -10.49 -24.88
N ARG A 579 2.50 -10.52 -23.60
CA ARG A 579 1.91 -11.30 -22.50
C ARG A 579 1.23 -10.40 -21.48
N SER A 580 1.76 -9.19 -21.26
CA SER A 580 1.24 -8.21 -20.32
C SER A 580 1.06 -6.85 -21.00
N LEU A 581 -0.16 -6.32 -20.95
CA LEU A 581 -0.50 -4.98 -21.40
C LEU A 581 -1.21 -4.23 -20.27
N ASP A 582 -0.61 -3.14 -19.81
CA ASP A 582 -1.21 -2.24 -18.83
C ASP A 582 -1.40 -0.85 -19.46
N LEU A 583 -2.66 -0.44 -19.57
CA LEU A 583 -3.08 0.87 -20.08
C LEU A 583 -3.93 1.61 -19.02
N SER A 584 -3.64 1.37 -17.74
CA SER A 584 -4.32 2.03 -16.63
C SER A 584 -4.19 3.55 -16.72
N TYR A 585 -5.22 4.26 -16.28
CA TYR A 585 -5.29 5.72 -16.22
C TYR A 585 -5.11 6.44 -17.57
N CYS A 586 -5.01 5.73 -18.69
CA CYS A 586 -4.77 6.31 -20.01
C CYS A 586 -6.00 6.98 -20.66
N ASN A 587 -7.11 7.09 -19.94
CA ASN A 587 -8.36 7.72 -20.40
C ASN A 587 -8.83 7.18 -21.79
N LEU A 588 -8.69 5.86 -22.02
CA LEU A 588 -9.13 5.25 -23.27
C LEU A 588 -10.66 5.21 -23.36
N GLY A 589 -11.21 5.61 -24.52
CA GLY A 589 -12.64 5.47 -24.81
C GLY A 589 -13.00 4.14 -25.48
N PHE A 590 -12.09 3.57 -26.26
CA PHE A 590 -12.26 2.30 -26.98
C PHE A 590 -10.92 1.57 -27.10
N LEU A 591 -11.00 0.25 -27.29
CA LEU A 591 -9.83 -0.60 -27.55
C LEU A 591 -9.93 -1.16 -28.99
N PRO A 592 -8.86 -1.07 -29.82
CA PRO A 592 -8.90 -1.58 -31.19
C PRO A 592 -9.22 -3.07 -31.31
N ASP A 593 -10.01 -3.47 -32.32
CA ASP A 593 -10.38 -4.87 -32.59
C ASP A 593 -9.16 -5.78 -32.83
N ASN A 594 -8.04 -5.22 -33.30
CA ASN A 594 -6.80 -5.96 -33.54
C ASN A 594 -6.13 -6.48 -32.25
N ILE A 595 -6.64 -6.17 -31.05
CA ILE A 595 -6.19 -6.77 -29.79
C ILE A 595 -6.24 -8.31 -29.83
N GLY A 596 -7.17 -8.89 -30.61
CA GLY A 596 -7.26 -10.34 -30.82
C GLY A 596 -6.03 -10.97 -31.50
N CYS A 597 -5.12 -10.17 -32.07
CA CYS A 597 -3.85 -10.65 -32.60
C CYS A 597 -2.85 -11.04 -31.50
N LEU A 598 -3.03 -10.58 -30.26
CA LEU A 598 -2.12 -10.82 -29.12
C LEU A 598 -2.39 -12.19 -28.46
N LYS A 599 -2.23 -13.29 -29.21
CA LYS A 599 -2.58 -14.65 -28.74
C LYS A 599 -1.87 -15.09 -27.44
N HIS A 600 -0.73 -14.50 -27.13
CA HIS A 600 0.05 -14.78 -25.92
C HIS A 600 -0.38 -13.96 -24.70
N LEU A 601 -1.33 -13.03 -24.86
CA LEU A 601 -1.75 -12.11 -23.80
C LEU A 601 -2.37 -12.88 -22.63
N ARG A 602 -1.83 -12.62 -21.43
CA ARG A 602 -2.28 -13.18 -20.15
C ARG A 602 -2.78 -12.11 -19.20
N TYR A 603 -2.32 -10.87 -19.35
CA TYR A 603 -2.67 -9.75 -18.50
C TYR A 603 -3.07 -8.56 -19.34
N LEU A 604 -4.31 -8.09 -19.16
CA LEU A 604 -4.83 -6.85 -19.72
C LEU A 604 -5.42 -6.01 -18.58
N GLN A 605 -4.82 -4.84 -18.32
CA GLN A 605 -5.29 -3.92 -17.29
C GLN A 605 -5.69 -2.59 -17.92
N LEU A 606 -6.89 -2.14 -17.56
CA LEU A 606 -7.56 -0.95 -18.09
C LEU A 606 -8.12 -0.09 -16.94
N ARG A 607 -7.55 -0.20 -15.74
CA ARG A 607 -8.03 0.50 -14.52
C ARG A 607 -8.21 2.00 -14.79
N ASN A 608 -9.30 2.55 -14.27
CA ASN A 608 -9.63 3.97 -14.34
C ASN A 608 -9.64 4.52 -15.78
N SER A 609 -10.21 3.75 -16.72
CA SER A 609 -10.41 4.14 -18.12
C SER A 609 -11.87 4.47 -18.43
N ASN A 610 -12.09 5.26 -19.48
CA ASN A 610 -13.41 5.68 -19.95
C ASN A 610 -14.00 4.72 -21.00
N ILE A 611 -13.59 3.44 -20.97
CA ILE A 611 -13.98 2.43 -21.95
C ILE A 611 -15.48 2.13 -21.80
N GLN A 612 -16.20 2.24 -22.92
CA GLN A 612 -17.65 1.98 -22.95
C GLN A 612 -17.98 0.54 -23.33
N GLU A 613 -17.28 -0.03 -24.30
CA GLU A 613 -17.45 -1.41 -24.75
C GLU A 613 -16.08 -2.02 -25.06
N LEU A 614 -15.94 -3.31 -24.79
CA LEU A 614 -14.76 -4.10 -25.14
C LEU A 614 -14.99 -4.84 -26.46
N PRO A 615 -13.98 -4.92 -27.34
CA PRO A 615 -14.12 -5.63 -28.61
C PRO A 615 -14.32 -7.13 -28.42
N GLU A 616 -15.15 -7.77 -29.27
CA GLU A 616 -15.43 -9.22 -29.23
C GLU A 616 -14.16 -10.06 -29.50
N SER A 617 -13.16 -9.48 -30.15
CA SER A 617 -11.86 -10.11 -30.38
C SER A 617 -11.06 -10.39 -29.10
N ILE A 618 -11.42 -9.82 -27.95
CA ILE A 618 -10.82 -10.24 -26.66
C ILE A 618 -11.16 -11.71 -26.36
N CYS A 619 -12.31 -12.21 -26.79
CA CYS A 619 -12.76 -13.58 -26.51
C CYS A 619 -11.95 -14.66 -27.23
N ILE A 620 -11.07 -14.29 -28.17
CA ILE A 620 -10.13 -15.22 -28.82
C ILE A 620 -8.75 -15.27 -28.13
N LEU A 621 -8.57 -14.53 -27.04
CA LEU A 621 -7.36 -14.53 -26.21
C LEU A 621 -7.43 -15.67 -25.17
N TYR A 622 -7.28 -16.92 -25.62
CA TYR A 622 -7.48 -18.11 -24.79
C TYR A 622 -6.51 -18.27 -23.61
N ASN A 623 -5.43 -17.48 -23.59
CA ASN A 623 -4.42 -17.49 -22.53
C ASN A 623 -4.65 -16.38 -21.48
N LEU A 624 -5.69 -15.54 -21.65
CA LEU A 624 -5.95 -14.42 -20.76
C LEU A 624 -6.29 -14.90 -19.35
N GLN A 625 -5.52 -14.44 -18.37
CA GLN A 625 -5.66 -14.75 -16.95
C GLN A 625 -6.23 -13.56 -16.16
N THR A 626 -5.87 -12.34 -16.53
CA THR A 626 -6.33 -11.11 -15.86
C THR A 626 -6.94 -10.16 -16.88
N LEU A 627 -8.18 -9.76 -16.63
CA LEU A 627 -8.88 -8.66 -17.27
C LEU A 627 -9.29 -7.66 -16.17
N GLY A 628 -8.49 -6.61 -16.01
CA GLY A 628 -8.70 -5.58 -15.01
C GLY A 628 -9.46 -4.38 -15.59
N LEU A 629 -10.61 -4.07 -15.00
CA LEU A 629 -11.55 -3.01 -15.40
C LEU A 629 -12.00 -2.18 -14.17
N ARG A 630 -11.17 -2.15 -13.13
CA ARG A 630 -11.46 -1.41 -11.90
C ARG A 630 -11.65 0.07 -12.20
N ASN A 631 -12.67 0.69 -11.61
CA ASN A 631 -13.03 2.10 -11.82
C ASN A 631 -13.31 2.46 -13.29
N CYS A 632 -13.73 1.50 -14.12
CA CYS A 632 -14.27 1.78 -15.46
C CYS A 632 -15.76 2.14 -15.38
N PHE A 633 -16.06 3.34 -14.88
CA PHE A 633 -17.44 3.79 -14.61
C PHE A 633 -18.36 3.82 -15.84
N LEU A 634 -17.79 4.00 -17.05
CA LEU A 634 -18.55 4.13 -18.30
C LEU A 634 -18.84 2.80 -19.02
N LEU A 635 -18.33 1.67 -18.50
CA LEU A 635 -18.45 0.37 -19.14
C LEU A 635 -19.92 -0.10 -19.21
N LYS A 636 -20.44 -0.27 -20.42
CA LYS A 636 -21.84 -0.61 -20.69
C LYS A 636 -22.06 -2.11 -20.84
N LYS A 637 -21.11 -2.81 -21.47
CA LYS A 637 -21.22 -4.24 -21.83
C LYS A 637 -19.86 -4.92 -21.84
N LEU A 638 -19.86 -6.19 -21.45
CA LEU A 638 -18.76 -7.12 -21.71
C LEU A 638 -19.04 -7.93 -23.00
N PRO A 639 -17.99 -8.48 -23.66
CA PRO A 639 -18.11 -9.29 -24.87
C PRO A 639 -19.00 -10.53 -24.67
N LYS A 640 -19.78 -10.92 -25.68
CA LYS A 640 -20.75 -12.01 -25.57
C LYS A 640 -20.10 -13.37 -25.35
N GLU A 641 -18.96 -13.62 -25.99
CA GLU A 641 -18.27 -14.91 -25.93
C GLU A 641 -17.25 -15.02 -24.78
N THR A 642 -17.42 -14.24 -23.69
CA THR A 642 -16.52 -14.23 -22.52
C THR A 642 -16.28 -15.63 -21.93
N ARG A 643 -17.24 -16.55 -22.07
CA ARG A 643 -17.10 -17.98 -21.72
C ARG A 643 -15.89 -18.69 -22.37
N CYS A 644 -15.37 -18.16 -23.47
CA CYS A 644 -14.20 -18.71 -24.17
C CYS A 644 -12.89 -18.50 -23.39
N LEU A 645 -12.86 -17.57 -22.45
CA LEU A 645 -11.69 -17.23 -21.64
C LEU A 645 -11.50 -18.19 -20.45
N GLN A 646 -11.40 -19.49 -20.72
CA GLN A 646 -11.34 -20.54 -19.68
C GLN A 646 -10.14 -20.45 -18.72
N GLN A 647 -9.10 -19.71 -19.09
CA GLN A 647 -7.92 -19.43 -18.26
C GLN A 647 -8.08 -18.19 -17.37
N LEU A 648 -9.19 -17.45 -17.49
CA LEU A 648 -9.42 -16.22 -16.75
C LEU A 648 -9.52 -16.52 -15.25
N ARG A 649 -8.70 -15.81 -14.48
CA ARG A 649 -8.60 -15.88 -13.01
C ARG A 649 -9.06 -14.58 -12.36
N HIS A 650 -8.87 -13.45 -13.01
CA HIS A 650 -9.26 -12.15 -12.48
C HIS A 650 -10.11 -11.39 -13.50
N LEU A 651 -11.37 -11.13 -13.14
CA LEU A 651 -12.25 -10.17 -13.78
C LEU A 651 -12.60 -9.10 -12.76
N ASP A 652 -11.80 -8.03 -12.71
CA ASP A 652 -11.98 -6.97 -11.72
C ASP A 652 -12.85 -5.85 -12.29
N LEU A 653 -14.07 -5.72 -11.76
CA LEU A 653 -15.09 -4.74 -12.11
C LEU A 653 -15.41 -3.80 -10.91
N HIS A 654 -14.50 -3.69 -9.94
CA HIS A 654 -14.73 -2.93 -8.71
C HIS A 654 -14.86 -1.43 -9.01
N LEU A 655 -15.70 -0.72 -8.25
CA LEU A 655 -15.88 0.72 -8.34
C LEU A 655 -15.67 1.35 -6.96
N ASP A 656 -14.65 2.20 -6.84
CA ASP A 656 -14.33 2.94 -5.63
C ASP A 656 -15.32 4.11 -5.43
N TYR A 657 -16.43 3.85 -4.75
CA TYR A 657 -17.30 4.93 -4.26
C TYR A 657 -16.75 5.45 -2.94
N SER A 658 -16.45 6.75 -2.85
CA SER A 658 -16.14 7.35 -1.55
C SER A 658 -17.38 7.24 -0.66
N HIS A 659 -17.24 6.57 0.48
CA HIS A 659 -18.36 6.32 1.43
C HIS A 659 -19.02 7.61 1.96
N HIS A 660 -18.44 8.79 1.71
CA HIS A 660 -18.97 10.09 2.11
C HIS A 660 -19.88 10.76 1.06
N ASN A 661 -19.99 10.24 -0.17
CA ASN A 661 -20.76 10.85 -1.25
C ASN A 661 -21.89 9.96 -1.82
N ILE A 662 -22.50 9.12 -0.97
CA ILE A 662 -23.70 8.33 -1.31
C ILE A 662 -24.95 9.23 -1.49
N ASN A 663 -24.82 10.53 -1.22
CA ASN A 663 -25.90 11.52 -1.33
C ASN A 663 -26.10 12.06 -2.75
N GLN A 664 -25.20 11.77 -3.69
CA GLN A 664 -25.52 11.87 -5.11
C GLN A 664 -26.17 10.56 -5.53
N THR A 665 -27.42 10.66 -5.98
CA THR A 665 -28.23 9.62 -6.61
C THR A 665 -27.36 8.56 -7.29
N THR A 666 -27.40 7.33 -6.79
CA THR A 666 -26.71 6.12 -7.28
C THR A 666 -27.00 5.76 -8.75
N GLN A 667 -27.66 6.65 -9.50
CA GLN A 667 -28.04 6.50 -10.90
C GLN A 667 -26.95 6.91 -11.89
N SER A 668 -26.01 7.83 -11.55
CA SER A 668 -25.09 8.36 -12.57
C SER A 668 -23.87 7.48 -12.89
N CYS A 669 -23.55 6.46 -12.08
CA CYS A 669 -22.27 5.73 -12.20
C CYS A 669 -22.37 4.22 -12.48
N ASN A 670 -23.56 3.66 -12.66
CA ASN A 670 -23.77 2.20 -12.84
C ASN A 670 -24.30 1.86 -14.24
N ILE A 671 -23.44 1.90 -15.25
CA ILE A 671 -23.86 1.74 -16.65
C ILE A 671 -23.82 0.27 -17.13
N LEU A 672 -23.05 -0.63 -16.48
CA LEU A 672 -22.96 -2.03 -16.88
C LEU A 672 -24.32 -2.73 -16.75
N LYS A 673 -24.90 -3.13 -17.89
CA LYS A 673 -26.32 -3.57 -17.94
C LYS A 673 -26.55 -5.02 -17.51
N TYR A 674 -25.62 -5.92 -17.83
CA TYR A 674 -25.74 -7.37 -17.57
C TYR A 674 -24.38 -8.06 -17.68
N MET A 675 -24.23 -9.22 -17.01
CA MET A 675 -23.08 -10.12 -17.23
C MET A 675 -23.19 -10.86 -18.57
N PRO A 676 -22.08 -11.26 -19.20
CA PRO A 676 -22.12 -12.07 -20.42
C PRO A 676 -22.63 -13.49 -20.12
N PRO A 677 -23.27 -14.15 -21.10
CA PRO A 677 -23.86 -15.48 -20.90
C PRO A 677 -22.79 -16.54 -20.59
N TYR A 678 -23.16 -17.51 -19.75
CA TYR A 678 -22.31 -18.66 -19.37
C TYR A 678 -21.01 -18.28 -18.63
N ILE A 679 -20.99 -17.13 -17.94
CA ILE A 679 -19.85 -16.71 -17.11
C ILE A 679 -19.55 -17.73 -15.99
N GLY A 680 -20.55 -18.48 -15.54
CA GLY A 680 -20.43 -19.55 -14.54
C GLY A 680 -19.60 -20.76 -14.99
N LEU A 681 -19.28 -20.86 -16.29
CA LEU A 681 -18.36 -21.87 -16.81
C LEU A 681 -16.88 -21.54 -16.53
N LEU A 682 -16.57 -20.31 -16.11
CA LEU A 682 -15.21 -19.86 -15.77
C LEU A 682 -14.81 -20.30 -14.35
N THR A 683 -14.76 -21.60 -14.10
CA THR A 683 -14.52 -22.17 -12.76
C THR A 683 -13.14 -21.87 -12.16
N ASN A 684 -12.19 -21.43 -12.99
CA ASN A 684 -10.86 -20.98 -12.55
C ASN A 684 -10.85 -19.56 -11.95
N LEU A 685 -11.96 -18.82 -12.08
CA LEU A 685 -12.07 -17.43 -11.65
C LEU A 685 -11.87 -17.32 -10.13
N GLN A 686 -10.93 -16.45 -9.74
CA GLN A 686 -10.58 -16.10 -8.37
C GLN A 686 -11.14 -14.73 -7.99
N VAL A 687 -11.15 -13.76 -8.90
CA VAL A 687 -11.69 -12.42 -8.62
C VAL A 687 -12.83 -12.12 -9.57
N LEU A 688 -13.99 -11.81 -8.99
CA LEU A 688 -15.16 -11.26 -9.65
C LEU A 688 -15.78 -10.23 -8.71
N SER A 689 -15.27 -9.00 -8.73
CA SER A 689 -15.69 -7.97 -7.78
C SER A 689 -17.13 -7.51 -7.98
N ARG A 690 -17.72 -7.72 -9.16
CA ARG A 690 -19.10 -7.37 -9.44
C ARG A 690 -19.82 -8.38 -10.34
N PHE A 691 -21.06 -8.70 -9.99
CA PHE A 691 -22.00 -9.50 -10.77
C PHE A 691 -23.32 -8.75 -10.96
N VAL A 692 -23.76 -8.58 -12.20
CA VAL A 692 -25.01 -7.88 -12.56
C VAL A 692 -26.04 -8.91 -13.04
N VAL A 693 -27.07 -9.15 -12.24
CA VAL A 693 -28.16 -10.10 -12.57
C VAL A 693 -29.01 -9.55 -13.72
N SER A 694 -29.45 -10.43 -14.62
CA SER A 694 -30.30 -10.09 -15.75
C SER A 694 -31.33 -11.21 -16.04
N ILE A 695 -32.54 -10.82 -16.47
CA ILE A 695 -33.57 -11.77 -16.95
C ILE A 695 -33.28 -12.24 -18.39
N LYS A 696 -32.45 -11.50 -19.14
CA LYS A 696 -32.10 -11.81 -20.53
C LYS A 696 -30.84 -12.70 -20.58
N ASN A 697 -30.79 -13.60 -21.55
CA ASN A 697 -29.59 -14.32 -22.01
C ASN A 697 -28.96 -15.35 -21.04
N HIS A 698 -29.72 -16.09 -20.23
CA HIS A 698 -29.17 -17.09 -19.29
C HIS A 698 -28.22 -16.51 -18.22
N CYS A 699 -28.21 -15.19 -17.99
CA CYS A 699 -27.35 -14.51 -17.01
C CYS A 699 -28.04 -14.37 -15.65
N GLY A 700 -28.65 -15.45 -15.18
CA GLY A 700 -29.27 -15.51 -13.87
C GLY A 700 -28.23 -15.64 -12.75
N ILE A 701 -28.65 -15.38 -11.51
CA ILE A 701 -27.79 -15.53 -10.33
C ILE A 701 -27.24 -16.96 -10.16
N SER A 702 -27.90 -17.96 -10.76
CA SER A 702 -27.45 -19.36 -10.80
C SER A 702 -26.10 -19.57 -11.48
N GLU A 703 -25.63 -18.63 -12.31
CA GLU A 703 -24.28 -18.69 -12.91
C GLU A 703 -23.18 -18.64 -11.84
N LEU A 704 -23.45 -18.12 -10.64
CA LEU A 704 -22.50 -18.13 -9.53
C LEU A 704 -22.28 -19.52 -8.92
N MET A 705 -23.11 -20.52 -9.26
CA MET A 705 -23.12 -21.85 -8.62
C MET A 705 -21.75 -22.52 -8.54
N ASN A 706 -21.00 -22.51 -9.64
CA ASN A 706 -19.72 -23.23 -9.76
C ASN A 706 -18.49 -22.35 -9.46
N LEU A 707 -18.68 -21.06 -9.19
CA LEU A 707 -17.59 -20.09 -8.96
C LEU A 707 -17.17 -20.09 -7.47
N ASN A 708 -16.77 -21.25 -6.94
CA ASN A 708 -16.51 -21.41 -5.50
C ASN A 708 -15.13 -20.91 -5.06
N ASN A 709 -14.21 -20.69 -6.01
CA ASN A 709 -12.86 -20.19 -5.74
C ASN A 709 -12.79 -18.66 -5.66
N LEU A 710 -13.92 -17.95 -5.76
CA LEU A 710 -13.96 -16.49 -5.69
C LEU A 710 -13.45 -15.98 -4.34
N GLN A 711 -12.63 -14.93 -4.39
CA GLN A 711 -11.98 -14.32 -3.24
C GLN A 711 -12.07 -12.79 -3.27
N GLY A 712 -11.86 -12.19 -2.09
CA GLY A 712 -11.86 -10.74 -1.94
C GLY A 712 -13.29 -10.20 -1.84
N GLU A 713 -13.66 -9.33 -2.79
CA GLU A 713 -14.96 -8.69 -2.85
C GLU A 713 -15.88 -9.36 -3.88
N LEU A 714 -17.18 -9.44 -3.57
CA LEU A 714 -18.23 -9.76 -4.52
C LEU A 714 -19.43 -8.84 -4.29
N SER A 715 -19.74 -7.99 -5.27
CA SER A 715 -20.94 -7.15 -5.27
C SER A 715 -21.97 -7.71 -6.26
N ILE A 716 -23.13 -8.13 -5.77
CA ILE A 716 -24.22 -8.70 -6.57
C ILE A 716 -25.32 -7.64 -6.70
N SER A 717 -25.59 -7.22 -7.93
CA SER A 717 -26.55 -6.15 -8.25
C SER A 717 -27.73 -6.61 -9.09
N ASN A 718 -28.79 -5.81 -9.05
CA ASN A 718 -30.09 -6.09 -9.67
C ASN A 718 -30.79 -7.32 -9.09
N LEU A 719 -30.68 -7.52 -7.77
CA LEU A 719 -31.33 -8.65 -7.09
C LEU A 719 -32.85 -8.60 -7.16
N ASP A 720 -33.44 -7.43 -7.44
CA ASP A 720 -34.87 -7.26 -7.75
C ASP A 720 -35.33 -8.07 -8.97
N LEU A 721 -34.40 -8.51 -9.84
CA LEU A 721 -34.71 -9.31 -11.02
C LEU A 721 -34.82 -10.83 -10.73
N VAL A 722 -34.49 -11.27 -9.52
CA VAL A 722 -34.55 -12.69 -9.14
C VAL A 722 -36.00 -13.07 -8.79
N LYS A 723 -36.69 -13.70 -9.73
CA LYS A 723 -38.12 -14.05 -9.57
C LYS A 723 -38.36 -15.32 -8.75
N ASN A 724 -37.46 -16.29 -8.80
CA ASN A 724 -37.58 -17.56 -8.09
C ASN A 724 -36.55 -17.64 -6.93
N PRO A 725 -36.98 -17.81 -5.67
CA PRO A 725 -36.09 -18.02 -4.54
C PRO A 725 -35.11 -19.19 -4.72
N ASP A 726 -35.51 -20.26 -5.44
CA ASP A 726 -34.64 -21.41 -5.69
C ASP A 726 -33.39 -21.03 -6.50
N ASP A 727 -33.49 -20.04 -7.38
CA ASP A 727 -32.34 -19.55 -8.14
C ASP A 727 -31.35 -18.82 -7.23
N SER A 728 -31.83 -18.16 -6.18
CA SER A 728 -30.97 -17.55 -5.16
C SER A 728 -30.17 -18.60 -4.40
N ALA A 729 -30.77 -19.75 -4.09
CA ALA A 729 -30.06 -20.87 -3.45
C ALA A 729 -28.96 -21.44 -4.35
N LYS A 730 -29.18 -21.47 -5.67
CA LYS A 730 -28.17 -21.90 -6.67
C LYS A 730 -26.94 -20.99 -6.70
N ALA A 731 -27.01 -19.75 -6.23
CA ALA A 731 -25.84 -18.88 -6.13
C ALA A 731 -24.74 -19.45 -5.22
N ASN A 732 -25.13 -20.33 -4.28
CA ASN A 732 -24.25 -21.09 -3.40
C ASN A 732 -23.17 -20.21 -2.72
N LEU A 733 -23.61 -19.17 -2.02
CA LEU A 733 -22.69 -18.23 -1.35
C LEU A 733 -21.99 -18.86 -0.14
N GLN A 734 -22.57 -19.91 0.45
CA GLN A 734 -21.99 -20.63 1.60
C GLN A 734 -20.69 -21.37 1.24
N GLU A 735 -20.54 -21.91 0.04
CA GLU A 735 -19.32 -22.62 -0.38
C GLU A 735 -18.18 -21.68 -0.83
N LYS A 736 -18.44 -20.36 -0.94
CA LYS A 736 -17.46 -19.36 -1.37
C LYS A 736 -16.60 -18.89 -0.20
N LYS A 737 -15.72 -19.78 0.27
CA LYS A 737 -14.94 -19.67 1.52
C LYS A 737 -13.94 -18.51 1.56
N HIS A 738 -13.57 -17.94 0.41
CA HIS A 738 -12.51 -16.93 0.30
C HIS A 738 -13.03 -15.49 0.13
N ILE A 739 -14.36 -15.30 0.07
CA ILE A 739 -14.97 -13.97 0.01
C ILE A 739 -14.87 -13.31 1.39
N LYS A 740 -14.31 -12.09 1.41
CA LYS A 740 -14.16 -11.26 2.62
C LYS A 740 -15.16 -10.11 2.67
N ARG A 741 -15.54 -9.55 1.52
CA ARG A 741 -16.51 -8.46 1.40
C ARG A 741 -17.64 -8.90 0.48
N LEU A 742 -18.87 -8.88 0.97
CA LEU A 742 -20.07 -9.22 0.21
C LEU A 742 -21.01 -8.03 0.18
N GLU A 743 -21.48 -7.66 -1.00
CA GLU A 743 -22.45 -6.60 -1.19
C GLU A 743 -23.66 -7.09 -1.99
N LEU A 744 -24.86 -6.83 -1.49
CA LEU A 744 -26.13 -7.24 -2.10
C LEU A 744 -26.95 -5.98 -2.42
N LEU A 745 -27.20 -5.72 -3.70
CA LEU A 745 -27.77 -4.47 -4.21
C LEU A 745 -29.09 -4.70 -4.98
N TRP A 746 -30.12 -3.95 -4.58
CA TRP A 746 -31.39 -3.82 -5.29
C TRP A 746 -31.50 -2.43 -5.93
N ARG A 747 -32.21 -2.32 -7.06
CA ARG A 747 -32.42 -1.04 -7.75
C ARG A 747 -33.41 -0.14 -7.01
N ARG A 748 -33.09 1.16 -6.88
CA ARG A 748 -33.90 2.16 -6.16
C ARG A 748 -35.09 2.70 -6.97
N ASP A 749 -35.05 2.60 -8.31
CA ASP A 749 -35.94 3.38 -9.21
C ASP A 749 -37.28 2.73 -9.53
N ILE A 750 -37.57 1.56 -8.97
CA ILE A 750 -38.86 0.93 -9.21
C ILE A 750 -39.78 1.45 -8.12
N GLU A 751 -40.80 2.21 -8.50
CA GLU A 751 -42.05 2.29 -7.77
C GLU A 751 -42.53 0.84 -7.54
N LEU A 752 -42.06 0.21 -6.46
CA LEU A 752 -42.36 -1.17 -6.07
C LEU A 752 -43.81 -1.30 -5.57
N HIS A 753 -44.72 -0.52 -6.13
CA HIS A 753 -46.16 -0.64 -5.95
C HIS A 753 -46.71 -1.93 -6.58
N GLN A 754 -45.90 -2.70 -7.31
CA GLN A 754 -46.30 -3.97 -7.92
C GLN A 754 -45.22 -5.07 -7.88
N CYS A 755 -44.50 -5.25 -6.77
CA CYS A 755 -43.71 -6.48 -6.60
C CYS A 755 -44.62 -7.60 -6.08
N SER A 756 -45.03 -8.48 -6.99
CA SER A 756 -45.84 -9.66 -6.73
C SER A 756 -45.12 -10.59 -5.73
N ASN A 757 -45.67 -10.73 -4.52
CA ASN A 757 -45.23 -11.55 -3.37
C ASN A 757 -43.98 -11.10 -2.59
N GLU A 758 -44.20 -10.29 -1.54
CA GLU A 758 -43.23 -9.95 -0.48
C GLU A 758 -42.50 -11.19 0.09
N LYS A 759 -43.23 -12.30 0.30
CA LYS A 759 -42.67 -13.56 0.84
C LYS A 759 -41.56 -14.16 -0.04
N LEU A 760 -41.64 -14.00 -1.36
CA LEU A 760 -40.62 -14.54 -2.27
C LEU A 760 -39.32 -13.73 -2.16
N ILE A 761 -39.41 -12.42 -1.96
CA ILE A 761 -38.25 -11.53 -1.77
C ILE A 761 -37.52 -11.89 -0.47
N GLU A 762 -38.28 -12.11 0.60
CA GLU A 762 -37.74 -12.52 1.91
C GLU A 762 -37.05 -13.88 1.81
N LEU A 763 -37.69 -14.87 1.16
CA LEU A 763 -37.10 -16.19 0.91
C LEU A 763 -35.84 -16.11 0.01
N ALA A 764 -35.81 -15.22 -0.98
CA ALA A 764 -34.66 -15.03 -1.84
C ALA A 764 -33.44 -14.53 -1.04
N LEU A 765 -33.62 -13.53 -0.17
CA LEU A 765 -32.55 -13.05 0.70
C LEU A 765 -32.14 -14.08 1.77
N GLU A 766 -33.10 -14.84 2.30
CA GLU A 766 -32.79 -15.95 3.22
C GLU A 766 -31.89 -17.00 2.54
N ASN A 767 -32.15 -17.32 1.28
CA ASN A 767 -31.35 -18.26 0.48
C ASN A 767 -29.95 -17.72 0.10
N LEU A 768 -29.72 -16.40 0.15
CA LEU A 768 -28.42 -15.77 -0.07
C LEU A 768 -27.54 -15.76 1.19
N LYS A 769 -27.63 -16.82 2.00
CA LYS A 769 -26.80 -16.98 3.19
C LYS A 769 -25.31 -17.03 2.82
N PRO A 770 -24.48 -16.08 3.31
CA PRO A 770 -23.06 -16.04 2.99
C PRO A 770 -22.25 -17.10 3.74
N ASN A 771 -20.98 -17.27 3.40
CA ASN A 771 -20.03 -18.05 4.20
C ASN A 771 -19.65 -17.31 5.51
N SER A 772 -19.32 -18.04 6.57
CA SER A 772 -18.94 -17.49 7.88
C SER A 772 -17.61 -16.73 7.90
N ASN A 773 -16.78 -16.82 6.85
CA ASN A 773 -15.50 -16.10 6.74
C ASN A 773 -15.64 -14.63 6.28
N VAL A 774 -16.85 -14.20 5.90
CA VAL A 774 -17.11 -12.81 5.49
C VAL A 774 -16.80 -11.86 6.65
N LYS A 775 -16.09 -10.77 6.33
CA LYS A 775 -15.69 -9.71 7.27
C LYS A 775 -16.52 -8.44 7.10
N GLU A 776 -16.94 -8.15 5.87
CA GLU A 776 -17.71 -6.95 5.54
C GLU A 776 -18.97 -7.35 4.77
N LEU A 777 -20.14 -6.88 5.22
CA LEU A 777 -21.42 -7.20 4.62
C LEU A 777 -22.25 -5.94 4.37
N ASN A 778 -22.61 -5.72 3.11
CA ASN A 778 -23.41 -4.60 2.67
C ASN A 778 -24.75 -5.08 2.08
N ILE A 779 -25.87 -4.53 2.55
CA ILE A 779 -27.21 -4.76 1.98
C ILE A 779 -27.81 -3.41 1.65
N VAL A 780 -28.12 -3.17 0.37
CA VAL A 780 -28.57 -1.85 -0.12
C VAL A 780 -29.82 -1.96 -0.96
N GLY A 781 -30.85 -1.17 -0.65
CA GLY A 781 -32.10 -1.07 -1.42
C GLY A 781 -33.07 -2.23 -1.21
N TYR A 782 -32.87 -3.06 -0.18
CA TYR A 782 -33.68 -4.25 0.03
C TYR A 782 -35.17 -3.89 0.28
N PRO A 783 -36.11 -4.43 -0.52
CA PRO A 783 -37.51 -4.01 -0.46
C PRO A 783 -38.41 -4.84 0.46
N GLY A 784 -37.89 -5.91 1.07
CA GLY A 784 -38.66 -6.77 1.98
C GLY A 784 -38.89 -6.16 3.36
N LYS A 785 -39.85 -6.71 4.11
CA LYS A 785 -40.21 -6.22 5.45
C LYS A 785 -39.30 -6.79 6.54
N LEU A 786 -38.85 -8.03 6.36
CA LEU A 786 -37.98 -8.75 7.29
C LEU A 786 -36.59 -8.98 6.70
N LEU A 787 -35.57 -8.72 7.51
CA LEU A 787 -34.18 -9.09 7.23
C LEU A 787 -33.96 -10.59 7.57
N PRO A 788 -32.97 -11.25 6.94
CA PRO A 788 -32.81 -12.69 7.01
C PRO A 788 -32.34 -13.15 8.40
N SER A 789 -32.71 -14.38 8.76
CA SER A 789 -32.45 -14.95 10.09
C SER A 789 -30.96 -15.09 10.40
N TRP A 790 -30.14 -15.29 9.36
CA TRP A 790 -28.71 -15.48 9.48
C TRP A 790 -27.92 -14.20 9.84
N LEU A 791 -28.46 -12.99 9.57
CA LEU A 791 -27.74 -11.72 9.71
C LEU A 791 -27.42 -11.36 11.17
N GLY A 792 -28.29 -11.73 12.11
CA GLY A 792 -28.11 -11.52 13.56
C GLY A 792 -27.63 -12.76 14.33
N SER A 793 -27.23 -13.82 13.62
CA SER A 793 -26.86 -15.10 14.24
C SER A 793 -25.36 -15.21 14.51
N THR A 794 -24.98 -16.02 15.51
CA THR A 794 -23.56 -16.30 15.85
C THR A 794 -22.79 -17.01 14.74
N TYR A 795 -23.47 -17.46 13.67
CA TYR A 795 -22.86 -18.00 12.46
C TYR A 795 -21.89 -17.00 11.80
N LEU A 796 -22.19 -15.70 11.84
CA LEU A 796 -21.37 -14.62 11.27
C LEU A 796 -20.34 -14.07 12.25
N SER A 797 -19.65 -14.96 12.98
CA SER A 797 -18.71 -14.56 14.05
C SER A 797 -17.50 -13.74 13.58
N ASN A 798 -17.13 -13.83 12.30
CA ASN A 798 -15.98 -13.11 11.72
C ASN A 798 -16.31 -11.71 11.16
N VAL A 799 -17.59 -11.32 11.14
CA VAL A 799 -18.02 -10.04 10.57
C VAL A 799 -17.55 -8.89 11.46
N ARG A 800 -16.89 -7.92 10.82
CA ARG A 800 -16.33 -6.70 11.41
C ARG A 800 -17.10 -5.46 11.02
N SER A 801 -17.67 -5.42 9.82
CA SER A 801 -18.42 -4.27 9.32
C SER A 801 -19.75 -4.70 8.69
N ILE A 802 -20.84 -4.02 9.05
CA ILE A 802 -22.15 -4.19 8.44
C ILE A 802 -22.68 -2.83 7.98
N PHE A 803 -23.11 -2.75 6.72
CA PHE A 803 -23.74 -1.57 6.13
C PHE A 803 -25.13 -1.93 5.60
N LEU A 804 -26.18 -1.36 6.20
CA LEU A 804 -27.56 -1.49 5.76
C LEU A 804 -28.01 -0.12 5.22
N SER A 805 -28.42 -0.04 3.96
CA SER A 805 -28.84 1.23 3.34
C SER A 805 -30.12 1.10 2.55
N ASP A 806 -31.02 2.08 2.67
CA ASP A 806 -32.25 2.20 1.88
C ASP A 806 -33.14 0.95 1.94
N CYS A 807 -33.18 0.27 3.09
CA CYS A 807 -34.12 -0.82 3.36
C CYS A 807 -35.48 -0.24 3.78
N ILE A 808 -36.15 0.45 2.85
CA ILE A 808 -37.27 1.38 3.12
C ILE A 808 -38.44 0.73 3.87
N ASN A 809 -38.79 -0.51 3.53
CA ASN A 809 -39.95 -1.24 4.09
C ASN A 809 -39.62 -2.02 5.37
N CYS A 810 -38.36 -2.01 5.81
CA CYS A 810 -37.93 -2.78 6.97
C CYS A 810 -38.41 -2.12 8.27
N HIS A 811 -39.15 -2.87 9.09
CA HIS A 811 -39.76 -2.37 10.32
C HIS A 811 -39.09 -2.92 11.60
N MET A 812 -38.15 -3.87 11.46
CA MET A 812 -37.38 -4.43 12.58
C MET A 812 -35.93 -4.74 12.16
N LEU A 813 -34.98 -4.39 13.01
CA LEU A 813 -33.58 -4.77 12.86
C LEU A 813 -33.32 -6.16 13.50
N PRO A 814 -32.42 -6.98 12.91
CA PRO A 814 -32.01 -8.25 13.52
C PRO A 814 -31.15 -8.03 14.77
N THR A 815 -30.92 -9.10 15.53
CA THR A 815 -30.13 -9.12 16.77
C THR A 815 -28.62 -9.02 16.50
N LEU A 816 -28.14 -7.87 16.02
CA LEU A 816 -26.74 -7.66 15.63
C LEU A 816 -25.77 -7.63 16.83
N GLY A 817 -26.25 -7.33 18.04
CA GLY A 817 -25.40 -7.22 19.23
C GLY A 817 -24.75 -8.51 19.70
N ASN A 818 -25.19 -9.67 19.20
CA ASN A 818 -24.56 -10.97 19.47
C ASN A 818 -23.29 -11.23 18.65
N LEU A 819 -22.94 -10.36 17.69
CA LEU A 819 -21.78 -10.56 16.83
C LEU A 819 -20.48 -10.16 17.56
N PRO A 820 -19.53 -11.10 17.78
CA PRO A 820 -18.41 -10.89 18.69
C PRO A 820 -17.32 -9.94 18.15
N LEU A 821 -17.14 -9.87 16.83
CA LEU A 821 -16.07 -9.10 16.18
C LEU A 821 -16.55 -7.85 15.43
N LEU A 822 -17.85 -7.53 15.52
CA LEU A 822 -18.44 -6.37 14.85
C LEU A 822 -17.86 -5.08 15.43
N GLN A 823 -17.17 -4.29 14.59
CA GLN A 823 -16.52 -3.02 14.94
C GLN A 823 -17.26 -1.82 14.36
N ASP A 824 -17.74 -1.94 13.12
CA ASP A 824 -18.40 -0.84 12.40
C ASP A 824 -19.81 -1.25 11.99
N LEU A 825 -20.81 -0.46 12.38
CA LEU A 825 -22.20 -0.66 12.01
C LEU A 825 -22.80 0.62 11.47
N HIS A 826 -23.33 0.56 10.25
CA HIS A 826 -23.97 1.69 9.60
C HIS A 826 -25.36 1.28 9.13
N VAL A 827 -26.36 2.02 9.58
CA VAL A 827 -27.76 1.86 9.19
C VAL A 827 -28.27 3.17 8.59
N LYS A 828 -28.64 3.15 7.31
CA LYS A 828 -29.06 4.32 6.54
C LYS A 828 -30.42 4.09 5.86
N GLY A 829 -31.28 5.10 5.80
CA GLY A 829 -32.46 5.09 4.91
C GLY A 829 -33.54 4.06 5.27
N MET A 830 -33.70 3.71 6.55
CA MET A 830 -34.78 2.78 6.98
C MET A 830 -36.03 3.56 7.40
N HIS A 831 -36.88 3.89 6.43
CA HIS A 831 -38.03 4.78 6.63
C HIS A 831 -39.24 4.16 7.34
N SER A 832 -39.34 2.83 7.45
CA SER A 832 -40.45 2.14 8.13
C SER A 832 -40.15 1.73 9.58
N LEU A 833 -38.95 2.01 10.08
CA LEU A 833 -38.52 1.65 11.43
C LEU A 833 -39.01 2.70 12.45
N LYS A 834 -40.00 2.36 13.29
CA LYS A 834 -40.54 3.29 14.31
C LYS A 834 -39.69 3.41 15.56
N SER A 835 -39.14 2.29 16.03
CA SER A 835 -38.33 2.23 17.25
C SER A 835 -37.26 1.17 17.14
N ILE A 836 -36.07 1.45 17.66
CA ILE A 836 -35.00 0.47 17.82
C ILE A 836 -35.16 -0.13 19.23
N ASN A 837 -35.53 -1.41 19.31
CA ASN A 837 -35.76 -2.09 20.58
C ASN A 837 -34.51 -2.80 21.11
N CYS A 838 -34.53 -3.24 22.36
CA CYS A 838 -33.40 -3.95 23.00
C CYS A 838 -33.02 -5.27 22.30
N ALA A 839 -33.94 -5.89 21.54
CA ALA A 839 -33.65 -7.11 20.80
C ALA A 839 -32.49 -6.92 19.80
N PHE A 840 -32.32 -5.71 19.26
CA PHE A 840 -31.17 -5.33 18.44
C PHE A 840 -29.81 -5.61 19.12
N CYS A 841 -29.75 -5.41 20.44
CA CYS A 841 -28.54 -5.56 21.23
C CYS A 841 -28.25 -7.00 21.69
N GLY A 842 -29.24 -7.90 21.60
CA GLY A 842 -29.14 -9.29 22.05
C GLY A 842 -29.39 -9.48 23.55
N SER A 843 -29.48 -10.74 23.98
CA SER A 843 -29.84 -11.13 25.35
C SER A 843 -28.66 -11.16 26.34
N ASN A 844 -27.45 -10.84 25.88
CA ASN A 844 -26.23 -10.86 26.70
C ASN A 844 -26.07 -9.56 27.50
N PRO A 845 -25.51 -9.62 28.73
CA PRO A 845 -25.25 -8.42 29.53
C PRO A 845 -24.22 -7.49 28.89
N ILE A 846 -23.32 -8.02 28.05
CA ILE A 846 -22.39 -7.24 27.23
C ILE A 846 -22.90 -7.26 25.79
N CYS A 847 -23.70 -6.25 25.45
CA CYS A 847 -24.17 -6.00 24.10
C CYS A 847 -23.00 -5.48 23.24
N PHE A 848 -22.76 -6.05 22.05
CA PHE A 848 -21.71 -5.59 21.11
C PHE A 848 -20.29 -5.52 21.71
N PRO A 849 -19.61 -6.67 21.91
CA PRO A 849 -18.33 -6.72 22.64
C PRO A 849 -17.14 -6.04 21.94
N SER A 850 -17.23 -5.73 20.63
CA SER A 850 -16.15 -5.11 19.85
C SER A 850 -16.54 -3.83 19.11
N LEU A 851 -17.79 -3.34 19.26
CA LEU A 851 -18.32 -2.26 18.43
C LEU A 851 -17.64 -0.94 18.77
N LYS A 852 -17.01 -0.31 17.78
CA LYS A 852 -16.30 0.97 17.89
C LYS A 852 -17.08 2.11 17.27
N LYS A 853 -17.70 1.88 16.10
CA LYS A 853 -18.40 2.92 15.33
C LYS A 853 -19.83 2.52 15.02
N LEU A 854 -20.78 3.40 15.35
CA LEU A 854 -22.20 3.24 15.04
C LEU A 854 -22.73 4.47 14.30
N VAL A 855 -23.38 4.25 13.17
CA VAL A 855 -23.94 5.31 12.32
C VAL A 855 -25.42 5.05 12.05
N PHE A 856 -26.27 6.03 12.35
CA PHE A 856 -27.66 6.11 11.90
C PHE A 856 -27.83 7.33 11.00
N GLU A 857 -28.26 7.12 9.76
CA GLU A 857 -28.41 8.18 8.76
C GLU A 857 -29.79 8.11 8.05
N ASN A 858 -30.44 9.24 7.81
CA ASN A 858 -31.68 9.32 7.03
C ASN A 858 -32.80 8.38 7.55
N MET A 859 -33.08 8.42 8.86
CA MET A 859 -34.07 7.57 9.52
C MET A 859 -35.34 8.39 9.83
N SER A 860 -36.30 8.39 8.90
CA SER A 860 -37.40 9.38 8.91
C SER A 860 -38.37 9.27 10.09
N ILE A 861 -38.76 8.06 10.51
CA ILE A 861 -39.81 7.86 11.52
C ILE A 861 -39.30 7.31 12.86
N VAL A 862 -37.99 7.04 13.01
CA VAL A 862 -37.45 6.48 14.26
C VAL A 862 -37.61 7.50 15.37
N GLU A 863 -38.45 7.19 16.36
CA GLU A 863 -38.70 8.10 17.49
C GLU A 863 -37.71 7.88 18.64
N LYS A 864 -37.43 6.60 18.94
CA LYS A 864 -36.68 6.21 20.15
C LYS A 864 -35.80 4.99 19.91
N TRP A 865 -34.66 4.98 20.58
CA TRP A 865 -33.84 3.78 20.82
C TRP A 865 -33.99 3.39 22.29
N SER A 866 -34.76 2.34 22.57
CA SER A 866 -35.07 1.91 23.94
C SER A 866 -33.89 1.15 24.55
N ALA A 867 -33.54 1.48 25.79
CA ALA A 867 -32.51 0.79 26.55
C ALA A 867 -33.14 0.01 27.72
N ASP A 868 -32.72 -1.26 27.89
CA ASP A 868 -32.83 -1.95 29.17
C ASP A 868 -31.69 -1.48 30.07
N GLU A 869 -31.96 -1.34 31.37
CA GLU A 869 -30.98 -0.89 32.38
C GLU A 869 -29.69 -1.75 32.41
N ASN A 870 -29.75 -2.97 31.85
CA ASN A 870 -28.64 -3.92 31.81
C ASN A 870 -27.84 -3.93 30.49
N CYS A 871 -28.18 -3.12 29.47
CA CYS A 871 -27.47 -3.15 28.18
C CYS A 871 -26.51 -1.95 28.04
N GLU A 872 -25.23 -2.20 28.36
CA GLU A 872 -24.15 -1.23 28.24
C GLU A 872 -23.34 -1.43 26.95
N LEU A 873 -23.17 -0.37 26.18
CA LEU A 873 -22.35 -0.34 24.96
C LEU A 873 -20.92 0.09 25.32
N SER A 874 -20.20 -0.78 26.01
CA SER A 874 -18.95 -0.46 26.70
C SER A 874 -17.75 -0.20 25.80
N HIS A 875 -17.79 -0.57 24.52
CA HIS A 875 -16.67 -0.40 23.57
C HIS A 875 -16.91 0.68 22.51
N LEU A 876 -18.12 1.25 22.44
CA LEU A 876 -18.49 2.22 21.42
C LEU A 876 -17.71 3.53 21.61
N SER A 877 -16.90 3.90 20.61
CA SER A 877 -16.03 5.08 20.65
C SER A 877 -16.52 6.22 19.76
N GLU A 878 -17.23 5.93 18.66
CA GLU A 878 -17.80 6.90 17.71
C GLU A 878 -19.29 6.62 17.44
N LEU A 879 -20.14 7.62 17.66
CA LEU A 879 -21.57 7.58 17.33
C LEU A 879 -21.92 8.74 16.38
N ILE A 880 -22.59 8.43 15.28
CA ILE A 880 -23.03 9.42 14.27
C ILE A 880 -24.54 9.27 14.07
N LEU A 881 -25.28 10.35 14.27
CA LEU A 881 -26.71 10.47 13.99
C LEU A 881 -26.91 11.59 12.97
N LYS A 882 -27.53 11.29 11.83
CA LYS A 882 -27.69 12.25 10.73
C LYS A 882 -29.07 12.13 10.09
N ASP A 883 -29.75 13.25 9.86
CA ASP A 883 -31.03 13.30 9.12
C ASP A 883 -32.11 12.36 9.71
N CYS A 884 -32.23 12.27 11.05
CA CYS A 884 -33.27 11.47 11.73
C CYS A 884 -34.35 12.37 12.34
N ALA A 885 -35.36 12.75 11.54
CA ALA A 885 -36.32 13.80 11.87
C ALA A 885 -37.04 13.62 13.22
N ASN A 886 -37.53 12.42 13.52
CA ASN A 886 -38.34 12.15 14.70
C ASN A 886 -37.53 11.67 15.93
N PHE A 887 -36.20 11.58 15.84
CA PHE A 887 -35.40 10.95 16.89
C PHE A 887 -35.31 11.82 18.14
N GLN A 888 -35.95 11.37 19.24
CA GLN A 888 -36.14 12.20 20.43
C GLN A 888 -35.01 12.12 21.46
N ARG A 889 -34.49 10.92 21.75
CA ARG A 889 -33.55 10.74 22.88
C ARG A 889 -32.65 9.51 22.74
N LEU A 890 -31.41 9.65 23.21
CA LEU A 890 -30.49 8.55 23.48
C LEU A 890 -30.71 8.00 24.90
N ALA A 891 -31.25 6.77 25.01
CA ALA A 891 -31.53 6.13 26.30
C ALA A 891 -30.34 5.33 26.88
N HIS A 892 -29.42 4.86 26.02
CA HIS A 892 -28.30 3.99 26.41
C HIS A 892 -27.17 4.72 27.15
N ASN A 893 -26.45 3.96 27.99
CA ASN A 893 -25.19 4.38 28.58
C ASN A 893 -24.02 4.08 27.63
N PHE A 894 -23.16 5.07 27.38
CA PHE A 894 -21.99 4.93 26.51
C PHE A 894 -20.71 5.34 27.28
N PRO A 895 -20.16 4.45 28.13
CA PRO A 895 -19.05 4.83 29.02
C PRO A 895 -17.74 5.14 28.26
N SER A 896 -17.53 4.55 27.08
CA SER A 896 -16.31 4.72 26.28
C SER A 896 -16.47 5.65 25.07
N LEU A 897 -17.60 6.34 24.94
CA LEU A 897 -17.89 7.21 23.80
C LEU A 897 -16.93 8.40 23.79
N THR A 898 -16.11 8.50 22.75
CA THR A 898 -15.12 9.59 22.58
C THR A 898 -15.57 10.64 21.58
N LYS A 899 -16.34 10.24 20.55
CA LYS A 899 -16.77 11.11 19.46
C LYS A 899 -18.27 10.95 19.21
N LEU A 900 -19.00 12.07 19.21
CA LEU A 900 -20.42 12.14 18.91
C LEU A 900 -20.67 13.16 17.79
N THR A 901 -21.39 12.75 16.76
CA THR A 901 -21.85 13.62 15.67
C THR A 901 -23.36 13.58 15.58
N ILE A 902 -23.99 14.76 15.60
CA ILE A 902 -25.44 14.95 15.47
C ILE A 902 -25.68 15.95 14.33
N GLU A 903 -26.39 15.54 13.29
CA GLU A 903 -26.72 16.40 12.15
C GLU A 903 -28.21 16.32 11.85
N LYS A 904 -28.90 17.47 11.80
CA LYS A 904 -30.30 17.62 11.38
C LYS A 904 -31.27 16.71 12.13
N LEU A 905 -31.36 16.92 13.46
CA LEU A 905 -32.26 16.21 14.37
C LEU A 905 -33.24 17.18 15.07
N PRO A 906 -34.35 17.59 14.43
CA PRO A 906 -35.27 18.61 14.97
C PRO A 906 -36.12 18.15 16.17
N ALA A 907 -36.35 16.85 16.34
CA ALA A 907 -37.12 16.34 17.49
C ALA A 907 -36.26 16.01 18.72
N PHE A 908 -34.94 16.22 18.66
CA PHE A 908 -34.02 15.78 19.70
C PHE A 908 -34.14 16.62 20.97
N VAL A 909 -34.20 15.98 22.14
CA VAL A 909 -34.57 16.64 23.42
C VAL A 909 -33.38 16.82 24.37
N GLY A 910 -32.19 16.29 24.04
CA GLY A 910 -30.96 16.57 24.79
C GLY A 910 -30.07 15.38 25.11
N LEU A 911 -28.87 15.68 25.64
CA LEU A 911 -27.81 14.71 25.95
C LEU A 911 -27.77 14.34 27.43
N ARG A 912 -27.27 13.13 27.71
CA ARG A 912 -26.88 12.71 29.06
C ARG A 912 -25.38 12.95 29.27
N ARG A 913 -24.92 12.83 30.51
CA ARG A 913 -23.48 12.95 30.84
C ARG A 913 -22.72 11.73 30.30
N TYR A 914 -21.78 11.98 29.38
CA TYR A 914 -20.89 10.96 28.81
C TYR A 914 -19.44 11.24 29.27
N PRO A 915 -18.88 10.44 30.20
CA PRO A 915 -17.64 10.81 30.90
C PRO A 915 -16.39 10.83 30.01
N SER A 916 -16.38 10.03 28.94
CA SER A 916 -15.24 9.89 28.02
C SER A 916 -15.34 10.76 26.76
N LEU A 917 -16.41 11.57 26.63
CA LEU A 917 -16.68 12.32 25.40
C LEU A 917 -15.66 13.45 25.24
N LYS A 918 -14.90 13.41 24.13
CA LYS A 918 -13.85 14.40 23.80
C LYS A 918 -14.22 15.24 22.57
N TYR A 919 -14.89 14.66 21.58
CA TYR A 919 -15.21 15.31 20.31
C TYR A 919 -16.72 15.35 20.10
N LEU A 920 -17.28 16.54 19.93
CA LEU A 920 -18.71 16.74 19.67
C LEU A 920 -18.89 17.61 18.42
N LYS A 921 -19.62 17.09 17.44
CA LYS A 921 -20.02 17.85 16.24
C LYS A 921 -21.54 17.91 16.16
N ILE A 922 -22.09 19.12 16.04
CA ILE A 922 -23.52 19.38 15.93
C ILE A 922 -23.76 20.24 14.70
N VAL A 923 -24.68 19.82 13.84
CA VAL A 923 -25.07 20.51 12.61
C VAL A 923 -26.59 20.62 12.57
N ALA A 924 -27.14 21.82 12.44
CA ALA A 924 -28.59 22.07 12.44
C ALA A 924 -29.30 21.47 13.68
N GLY A 925 -28.90 21.94 14.86
CA GLY A 925 -29.51 21.59 16.15
C GLY A 925 -30.41 22.71 16.69
N ASP A 926 -31.46 22.33 17.42
CA ASP A 926 -32.37 23.26 18.13
C ASP A 926 -31.86 23.62 19.54
N ASP A 927 -32.68 24.35 20.30
CA ASP A 927 -32.33 24.90 21.61
C ASP A 927 -31.94 23.87 22.69
N TRP A 928 -32.20 22.57 22.47
CA TRP A 928 -31.88 21.50 23.40
C TRP A 928 -30.39 21.40 23.76
N ILE A 929 -29.50 21.85 22.87
CA ILE A 929 -28.04 21.81 23.09
C ILE A 929 -27.67 22.68 24.31
N TRP A 930 -28.34 23.81 24.47
CA TRP A 930 -28.09 24.78 25.54
C TRP A 930 -28.47 24.22 26.91
N ASP A 931 -29.56 23.46 26.99
CA ASP A 931 -29.95 22.75 28.21
C ASP A 931 -28.99 21.60 28.56
N SER A 932 -28.37 21.00 27.54
CA SER A 932 -27.47 19.86 27.68
C SER A 932 -26.01 20.23 28.02
N TRP A 933 -25.69 21.51 28.10
CA TRP A 933 -24.32 22.01 28.30
C TRP A 933 -23.67 21.49 29.60
N ARG A 934 -24.48 21.28 30.64
CA ARG A 934 -24.06 20.72 31.93
C ARG A 934 -23.48 19.31 31.81
N CYS A 935 -23.77 18.61 30.72
CA CYS A 935 -23.33 17.24 30.46
C CYS A 935 -22.01 17.17 29.69
N LEU A 936 -21.46 18.29 29.23
CA LEU A 936 -20.33 18.36 28.29
C LEU A 936 -18.97 18.66 28.96
N SER A 937 -18.82 18.44 30.27
CA SER A 937 -17.62 18.83 31.05
C SER A 937 -16.29 18.23 30.56
N SER A 938 -16.32 17.12 29.83
CA SER A 938 -15.13 16.40 29.32
C SER A 938 -14.75 16.75 27.87
N VAL A 939 -15.57 17.55 27.17
CA VAL A 939 -15.38 17.82 25.73
C VAL A 939 -14.13 18.65 25.51
N PHE A 940 -13.26 18.16 24.63
CA PHE A 940 -12.02 18.79 24.20
C PHE A 940 -12.19 19.60 22.90
N SER A 941 -13.01 19.11 21.97
CA SER A 941 -13.29 19.73 20.67
C SER A 941 -14.79 19.81 20.42
N LEU A 942 -15.28 20.99 20.10
CA LEU A 942 -16.68 21.27 19.79
C LEU A 942 -16.81 21.93 18.42
N THR A 943 -17.60 21.34 17.52
CA THR A 943 -17.98 21.93 16.24
C THR A 943 -19.48 22.19 16.23
N LEU A 944 -19.88 23.43 15.97
CA LEU A 944 -21.27 23.87 15.83
C LEU A 944 -21.48 24.39 14.41
N SER A 945 -22.52 23.93 13.72
CA SER A 945 -22.77 24.38 12.36
C SER A 945 -24.25 24.48 12.04
N GLN A 946 -24.64 25.37 11.11
CA GLN A 946 -26.03 25.51 10.64
C GLN A 946 -27.04 25.77 11.76
N LEU A 947 -26.66 26.50 12.80
CA LEU A 947 -27.57 26.88 13.89
C LEU A 947 -28.43 28.08 13.47
N SER A 948 -29.72 28.03 13.76
CA SER A 948 -30.71 29.02 13.29
C SER A 948 -30.82 30.30 14.16
N LEU A 949 -30.06 30.39 15.25
CA LEU A 949 -30.17 31.46 16.24
C LEU A 949 -29.53 32.77 15.77
N GLU A 950 -30.19 33.89 16.08
CA GLU A 950 -29.64 35.24 15.87
C GLU A 950 -28.55 35.60 16.89
N ILE A 951 -28.73 35.14 18.14
CA ILE A 951 -27.82 35.37 19.27
C ILE A 951 -27.81 34.12 20.14
N PHE A 952 -26.63 33.64 20.55
CA PHE A 952 -26.51 32.51 21.47
C PHE A 952 -26.91 32.88 22.92
N PRO A 953 -27.46 31.95 23.71
CA PRO A 953 -27.92 32.23 25.08
C PRO A 953 -26.78 32.63 26.03
N ALA A 954 -27.05 33.57 26.94
CA ALA A 954 -26.09 34.06 27.92
C ALA A 954 -25.95 33.09 29.12
N SER A 955 -24.71 32.91 29.62
CA SER A 955 -24.33 32.34 30.94
C SER A 955 -24.19 30.81 31.15
N LEU A 956 -23.39 30.12 30.33
CA LEU A 956 -22.93 28.73 30.60
C LEU A 956 -21.42 28.36 30.42
N PRO A 957 -20.44 29.26 30.16
CA PRO A 957 -19.06 28.86 29.80
C PRO A 957 -18.22 28.24 30.93
N LYS A 958 -18.54 28.48 32.21
CA LYS A 958 -17.74 27.98 33.36
C LYS A 958 -17.74 26.46 33.54
N ILE A 959 -18.47 25.72 32.70
CA ILE A 959 -18.64 24.26 32.81
C ILE A 959 -17.72 23.51 31.83
N LEU A 960 -17.15 24.21 30.83
CA LEU A 960 -16.34 23.63 29.76
C LEU A 960 -14.82 23.88 29.94
N ASP A 961 -14.28 23.67 31.14
CA ASP A 961 -12.85 23.90 31.43
C ASP A 961 -11.90 23.04 30.57
N SER A 962 -12.41 21.91 30.05
CA SER A 962 -11.66 20.96 29.21
C SER A 962 -11.58 21.35 27.73
N LEU A 963 -12.40 22.31 27.27
CA LEU A 963 -12.49 22.68 25.86
C LEU A 963 -11.20 23.36 25.38
N ARG A 964 -10.66 22.91 24.24
CA ARG A 964 -9.46 23.46 23.59
C ARG A 964 -9.73 23.89 22.16
N CYS A 965 -10.58 23.17 21.43
CA CYS A 965 -10.92 23.49 20.05
C CYS A 965 -12.40 23.84 19.93
N LEU A 966 -12.69 25.00 19.32
CA LEU A 966 -14.06 25.46 19.06
C LEU A 966 -14.18 25.89 17.60
N GLU A 967 -15.08 25.26 16.87
CA GLU A 967 -15.38 25.56 15.47
C GLU A 967 -16.86 25.93 15.33
N ILE A 968 -17.14 27.02 14.63
CA ILE A 968 -18.48 27.51 14.33
C ILE A 968 -18.56 27.77 12.84
N SER A 969 -19.47 27.11 12.12
CA SER A 969 -19.53 27.25 10.67
C SER A 969 -20.94 27.29 10.10
N HIS A 970 -21.17 28.04 9.02
CA HIS A 970 -22.47 28.08 8.31
C HIS A 970 -23.66 28.50 9.21
N CYS A 971 -23.46 29.40 10.18
CA CYS A 971 -24.55 29.93 11.02
C CYS A 971 -25.08 31.25 10.42
N ASP A 972 -25.94 31.13 9.41
CA ASP A 972 -26.30 32.25 8.53
C ASP A 972 -27.05 33.40 9.22
N ASN A 973 -27.82 33.11 10.28
CA ASN A 973 -28.59 34.13 11.02
C ASN A 973 -27.82 34.77 12.17
N LEU A 974 -26.63 34.26 12.52
CA LEU A 974 -25.90 34.70 13.71
C LEU A 974 -25.39 36.14 13.52
N THR A 975 -25.87 37.06 14.36
CA THR A 975 -25.51 38.49 14.28
C THR A 975 -24.41 38.88 15.24
N ARG A 976 -24.40 38.32 16.46
CA ARG A 976 -23.43 38.61 17.53
C ARG A 976 -23.36 37.51 18.58
N PHE A 977 -22.25 37.48 19.32
CA PHE A 977 -22.03 36.57 20.46
C PHE A 977 -22.22 37.30 21.80
N PRO A 978 -22.66 36.62 22.88
CA PRO A 978 -22.57 37.16 24.23
C PRO A 978 -21.11 37.41 24.64
N ASN A 979 -20.84 38.49 25.37
CA ASN A 979 -19.47 38.95 25.67
C ASN A 979 -18.57 37.86 26.28
N ASP A 980 -19.07 37.05 27.22
CA ASP A 980 -18.27 36.01 27.90
C ASP A 980 -18.53 34.60 27.37
N TRP A 981 -19.00 34.44 26.12
CA TRP A 981 -19.49 33.15 25.64
C TRP A 981 -18.39 32.08 25.42
N ILE A 982 -17.17 32.49 25.08
CA ILE A 982 -16.07 31.59 24.74
C ILE A 982 -15.31 31.18 26.01
N PRO A 983 -15.10 29.87 26.30
CA PRO A 983 -14.35 29.42 27.48
C PRO A 983 -12.87 29.83 27.45
N ALA A 984 -12.32 30.23 28.60
CA ALA A 984 -10.93 30.71 28.73
C ALA A 984 -9.83 29.69 28.36
N GLY A 985 -10.17 28.40 28.32
CA GLY A 985 -9.25 27.31 28.00
C GLY A 985 -9.02 27.08 26.51
N VAL A 986 -9.77 27.73 25.60
CA VAL A 986 -9.70 27.49 24.15
C VAL A 986 -8.34 27.91 23.58
N THR A 987 -7.71 27.02 22.81
CA THR A 987 -6.43 27.21 22.10
C THR A 987 -6.62 27.40 20.60
N TYR A 988 -7.67 26.80 20.00
CA TYR A 988 -8.03 26.95 18.59
C TYR A 988 -9.49 27.42 18.47
N LEU A 989 -9.69 28.57 17.82
CA LEU A 989 -11.00 29.13 17.53
C LEU A 989 -11.17 29.34 16.03
N CYS A 990 -12.25 28.81 15.48
CA CYS A 990 -12.55 28.86 14.07
C CYS A 990 -13.99 29.30 13.84
N ILE A 991 -14.20 30.36 13.06
CA ILE A 991 -15.52 30.90 12.70
C ILE A 991 -15.58 31.03 11.18
N LYS A 992 -16.42 30.24 10.52
CA LYS A 992 -16.50 30.18 9.05
C LYS A 992 -17.91 30.40 8.55
N ASP A 993 -18.06 31.00 7.37
CA ASP A 993 -19.35 31.07 6.67
C ASP A 993 -20.49 31.59 7.56
N CYS A 994 -20.26 32.66 8.33
CA CYS A 994 -21.28 33.30 9.17
C CYS A 994 -21.56 34.71 8.63
N PRO A 995 -22.31 34.85 7.50
CA PRO A 995 -22.38 36.09 6.74
C PRO A 995 -23.00 37.28 7.49
N MET A 996 -23.95 37.04 8.40
CA MET A 996 -24.64 38.10 9.16
C MET A 996 -23.90 38.55 10.41
N LEU A 997 -22.77 37.93 10.76
CA LEU A 997 -22.01 38.23 11.96
C LEU A 997 -21.39 39.63 11.87
N GLN A 998 -21.81 40.54 12.74
CA GLN A 998 -21.36 41.95 12.75
C GLN A 998 -20.17 42.17 13.69
N GLU A 999 -20.19 41.52 14.86
CA GLU A 999 -19.19 41.71 15.91
C GLU A 999 -18.83 40.41 16.64
N LEU A 1000 -17.56 40.28 17.02
CA LEU A 1000 -17.05 39.22 17.89
C LEU A 1000 -17.19 39.61 19.38
N PRO A 1001 -17.25 38.62 20.30
CA PRO A 1001 -17.49 38.91 21.71
C PRO A 1001 -16.29 39.60 22.36
N LYS A 1002 -16.52 40.63 23.18
CA LYS A 1002 -15.45 41.34 23.93
C LYS A 1002 -14.65 40.44 24.86
N GLY A 1003 -15.21 39.33 25.33
CA GLY A 1003 -14.48 38.36 26.16
C GLY A 1003 -13.38 37.62 25.40
N LEU A 1004 -13.30 37.72 24.07
CA LEU A 1004 -12.17 37.19 23.28
C LEU A 1004 -10.83 37.76 23.78
N GLU A 1005 -10.80 39.02 24.23
CA GLU A 1005 -9.62 39.71 24.77
C GLU A 1005 -9.05 39.02 26.03
N THR A 1006 -9.85 38.19 26.70
CA THR A 1006 -9.49 37.51 27.95
C THR A 1006 -8.88 36.12 27.74
N LEU A 1007 -8.88 35.59 26.51
CA LEU A 1007 -8.49 34.21 26.16
C LEU A 1007 -6.96 34.00 26.10
N LYS A 1008 -6.30 34.06 27.25
CA LYS A 1008 -4.83 33.95 27.33
C LYS A 1008 -4.23 32.67 26.75
N SER A 1009 -5.02 31.61 26.57
CA SER A 1009 -4.59 30.30 26.04
C SER A 1009 -4.74 30.19 24.52
N LEU A 1010 -5.37 31.17 23.84
CA LEU A 1010 -5.65 31.09 22.40
C LEU A 1010 -4.35 31.16 21.59
N GLU A 1011 -4.10 30.16 20.74
CA GLU A 1011 -2.90 30.00 19.91
C GLU A 1011 -3.16 30.24 18.42
N ASP A 1012 -4.35 29.88 17.94
CA ASP A 1012 -4.74 29.99 16.53
C ASP A 1012 -6.21 30.46 16.42
N LEU A 1013 -6.41 31.53 15.63
CA LEU A 1013 -7.69 32.16 15.36
C LEU A 1013 -7.93 32.24 13.85
N GLU A 1014 -8.97 31.58 13.37
CA GLU A 1014 -9.36 31.52 11.97
C GLU A 1014 -10.77 32.07 11.77
N ILE A 1015 -10.93 33.08 10.90
CA ILE A 1015 -12.21 33.70 10.57
C ILE A 1015 -12.35 33.71 9.05
N GLN A 1016 -13.36 33.03 8.51
CA GLN A 1016 -13.54 32.94 7.05
C GLN A 1016 -14.99 33.27 6.67
N ASP A 1017 -15.18 33.98 5.55
CA ASP A 1017 -16.47 34.25 4.93
C ASP A 1017 -17.54 34.89 5.86
N CYS A 1018 -17.10 35.67 6.85
CA CYS A 1018 -17.95 36.46 7.75
C CYS A 1018 -18.16 37.87 7.17
N LYS A 1019 -19.08 37.98 6.20
CA LYS A 1019 -19.19 39.15 5.30
C LYS A 1019 -19.49 40.48 6.00
N ASN A 1020 -20.29 40.48 7.06
CA ASN A 1020 -20.68 41.68 7.80
C ASN A 1020 -19.74 42.05 8.96
N LEU A 1021 -18.66 41.29 9.18
CA LEU A 1021 -17.75 41.55 10.30
C LEU A 1021 -16.94 42.81 10.04
N GLU A 1022 -17.17 43.87 10.82
CA GLU A 1022 -16.56 45.18 10.60
C GLU A 1022 -15.19 45.33 11.28
N TYR A 1023 -15.06 44.84 12.52
CA TYR A 1023 -13.89 45.02 13.36
C TYR A 1023 -13.62 43.80 14.26
N LEU A 1024 -12.36 43.64 14.67
CA LEU A 1024 -11.94 42.69 15.70
C LEU A 1024 -11.85 43.39 17.08
N PRO A 1025 -12.08 42.66 18.19
CA PRO A 1025 -11.83 43.18 19.54
C PRO A 1025 -10.32 43.36 19.81
N GLU A 1026 -9.94 43.97 20.92
CA GLU A 1026 -8.54 44.30 21.21
C GLU A 1026 -7.71 43.04 21.55
N LEU A 1027 -6.87 42.59 20.61
CA LEU A 1027 -6.14 41.32 20.73
C LEU A 1027 -4.77 41.45 21.44
N GLN A 1028 -4.33 42.66 21.79
CA GLN A 1028 -2.97 42.92 22.32
C GLN A 1028 -2.61 42.10 23.57
N HIS A 1029 -3.61 41.71 24.35
CA HIS A 1029 -3.42 40.97 25.61
C HIS A 1029 -3.28 39.44 25.44
N LEU A 1030 -3.46 38.91 24.22
CA LEU A 1030 -3.39 37.48 23.90
C LEU A 1030 -1.95 37.00 23.72
N LYS A 1031 -1.29 36.69 24.84
CA LYS A 1031 0.14 36.32 24.87
C LYS A 1031 0.49 34.99 24.18
N SER A 1032 -0.49 34.15 23.87
CA SER A 1032 -0.26 32.83 23.27
C SER A 1032 -0.61 32.78 21.79
N LEU A 1033 -1.22 33.83 21.23
CA LEU A 1033 -1.73 33.81 19.86
C LEU A 1033 -0.57 33.87 18.87
N THR A 1034 -0.35 32.77 18.14
CA THR A 1034 0.74 32.60 17.17
C THR A 1034 0.28 32.74 15.73
N ARG A 1035 -0.99 32.42 15.45
CA ARG A 1035 -1.58 32.44 14.11
C ARG A 1035 -2.91 33.18 14.11
N LEU A 1036 -3.07 34.09 13.17
CA LEU A 1036 -4.32 34.80 12.88
C LEU A 1036 -4.60 34.74 11.38
N GLU A 1037 -5.76 34.21 11.00
CA GLU A 1037 -6.20 34.12 9.62
C GLU A 1037 -7.60 34.71 9.46
N ILE A 1038 -7.74 35.62 8.50
CA ILE A 1038 -8.99 36.26 8.13
C ILE A 1038 -9.14 36.12 6.62
N SER A 1039 -10.25 35.55 6.15
CA SER A 1039 -10.54 35.51 4.72
C SER A 1039 -11.99 35.78 4.38
N GLY A 1040 -12.27 36.33 3.20
CA GLY A 1040 -13.65 36.52 2.71
C GLY A 1040 -14.52 37.48 3.55
N CYS A 1041 -13.93 38.28 4.44
CA CYS A 1041 -14.64 39.22 5.32
C CYS A 1041 -14.77 40.58 4.65
N HIS A 1042 -15.88 40.82 3.95
CA HIS A 1042 -16.04 41.95 3.04
C HIS A 1042 -16.15 43.32 3.73
N SER A 1043 -16.74 43.35 4.92
CA SER A 1043 -16.93 44.57 5.71
C SER A 1043 -15.75 44.89 6.63
N PHE A 1044 -14.73 44.03 6.67
CA PHE A 1044 -13.59 44.20 7.58
C PHE A 1044 -12.70 45.36 7.12
N VAL A 1045 -12.50 46.36 8.00
CA VAL A 1045 -11.88 47.64 7.63
C VAL A 1045 -10.48 47.85 8.22
N PHE A 1046 -10.32 47.66 9.54
CA PHE A 1046 -9.06 47.98 10.25
C PHE A 1046 -8.66 46.88 11.24
N LEU A 1047 -7.35 46.76 11.51
CA LEU A 1047 -6.85 45.99 12.65
C LEU A 1047 -7.13 46.70 14.00
N PRO A 1048 -7.15 45.98 15.13
CA PRO A 1048 -7.39 46.56 16.47
C PRO A 1048 -6.52 47.80 16.76
N SER A 1049 -7.06 48.76 17.52
CA SER A 1049 -6.46 50.08 17.66
C SER A 1049 -5.17 50.07 18.48
N GLU A 1050 -5.10 49.18 19.47
CA GLU A 1050 -3.93 48.98 20.34
C GLU A 1050 -2.87 48.04 19.73
N GLY A 1051 -3.14 47.48 18.55
CA GLY A 1051 -2.22 46.62 17.79
C GLY A 1051 -2.43 45.11 17.98
N LEU A 1052 -1.59 44.32 17.32
CA LEU A 1052 -1.62 42.86 17.36
C LEU A 1052 -0.71 42.31 18.47
N PRO A 1053 -1.02 41.14 19.06
CA PRO A 1053 -0.22 40.56 20.13
C PRO A 1053 1.23 40.28 19.70
N ASN A 1054 2.18 40.47 20.62
CA ASN A 1054 3.62 40.31 20.36
C ASN A 1054 4.03 38.86 20.02
N ALA A 1055 3.23 37.87 20.40
CA ALA A 1055 3.50 36.44 20.13
C ALA A 1055 3.07 36.01 18.71
N LEU A 1056 2.44 36.90 17.94
CA LEU A 1056 1.90 36.57 16.63
C LEU A 1056 3.03 36.38 15.60
N HIS A 1057 3.13 35.16 15.07
CA HIS A 1057 4.14 34.78 14.08
C HIS A 1057 3.59 34.79 12.66
N PHE A 1058 2.32 34.44 12.49
CA PHE A 1058 1.66 34.34 11.19
C PHE A 1058 0.37 35.15 11.16
N LEU A 1059 0.27 36.04 10.17
CA LEU A 1059 -0.94 36.79 9.86
C LEU A 1059 -1.31 36.56 8.39
N SER A 1060 -2.54 36.19 8.12
CA SER A 1060 -3.08 36.05 6.76
C SER A 1060 -4.42 36.79 6.66
N ILE A 1061 -4.53 37.74 5.73
CA ILE A 1061 -5.77 38.48 5.44
C ILE A 1061 -6.02 38.43 3.93
N ASN A 1062 -6.95 37.60 3.48
CA ASN A 1062 -7.21 37.42 2.04
C ASN A 1062 -8.67 37.70 1.69
N ASP A 1063 -8.95 38.17 0.47
CA ASP A 1063 -10.31 38.41 -0.02
C ASP A 1063 -11.12 39.35 0.91
N CYS A 1064 -10.47 40.37 1.47
CA CYS A 1064 -11.05 41.38 2.36
C CYS A 1064 -10.95 42.79 1.70
N PRO A 1065 -11.83 43.14 0.75
CA PRO A 1065 -11.63 44.27 -0.17
C PRO A 1065 -11.52 45.65 0.50
N LEU A 1066 -12.24 45.91 1.60
CA LEU A 1066 -12.17 47.20 2.30
C LEU A 1066 -10.83 47.37 3.03
N PHE A 1067 -10.39 46.34 3.75
CA PHE A 1067 -9.07 46.30 4.38
C PHE A 1067 -7.95 46.45 3.35
N SER A 1068 -7.97 45.65 2.28
CA SER A 1068 -6.92 45.68 1.25
C SER A 1068 -6.79 47.04 0.59
N LYS A 1069 -7.92 47.70 0.27
CA LYS A 1069 -7.93 49.05 -0.30
C LYS A 1069 -7.33 50.09 0.64
N GLN A 1070 -7.58 49.98 1.94
CA GLN A 1070 -6.99 50.89 2.93
C GLN A 1070 -5.53 50.57 3.23
N PHE A 1071 -5.15 49.30 3.22
CA PHE A 1071 -3.78 48.86 3.45
C PHE A 1071 -2.84 49.26 2.29
N GLU A 1072 -3.36 49.40 1.07
CA GLU A 1072 -2.63 49.98 -0.06
C GLU A 1072 -2.20 51.44 0.16
N ASP A 1073 -2.90 52.20 1.02
CA ASP A 1073 -2.47 53.54 1.41
C ASP A 1073 -1.18 53.47 2.27
N LEU A 1074 -0.16 54.22 1.85
CA LEU A 1074 1.13 54.31 2.54
C LEU A 1074 1.02 54.94 3.94
N GLN A 1075 -0.03 55.74 4.20
CA GLN A 1075 -0.32 56.32 5.52
C GLN A 1075 -1.19 55.43 6.41
N SER A 1076 -1.53 54.20 5.98
CA SER A 1076 -2.37 53.31 6.77
C SER A 1076 -1.75 53.02 8.15
N PRO A 1077 -2.48 53.25 9.25
CA PRO A 1077 -1.99 52.97 10.60
C PRO A 1077 -1.72 51.47 10.82
N ASP A 1078 -2.37 50.60 10.04
CA ASP A 1078 -2.24 49.15 10.16
C ASP A 1078 -0.88 48.61 9.71
N ARG A 1079 -0.16 49.35 8.83
CA ARG A 1079 1.21 49.01 8.45
C ARG A 1079 2.19 49.07 9.62
N ILE A 1080 1.92 49.88 10.64
CA ILE A 1080 2.75 49.94 11.86
C ILE A 1080 2.43 48.76 12.77
N LYS A 1081 1.15 48.36 12.85
CA LYS A 1081 0.65 47.31 13.75
C LYS A 1081 1.11 45.90 13.38
N ILE A 1082 1.58 45.67 12.15
CA ILE A 1082 2.04 44.35 11.68
C ILE A 1082 3.57 44.19 11.65
N LYS A 1083 4.35 45.24 11.96
CA LYS A 1083 5.81 45.25 11.73
C LYS A 1083 6.57 44.18 12.53
N HIS A 1084 6.04 43.78 13.67
CA HIS A 1084 6.65 42.76 14.53
C HIS A 1084 6.26 41.32 14.15
N VAL A 1085 5.31 41.13 13.23
CA VAL A 1085 4.82 39.81 12.81
C VAL A 1085 5.78 39.21 11.78
N PHE A 1086 6.22 37.97 11.99
CA PHE A 1086 7.26 37.32 11.19
C PHE A 1086 6.84 37.03 9.74
N SER A 1087 5.64 36.48 9.53
CA SER A 1087 5.09 36.19 8.21
C SER A 1087 3.71 36.81 8.06
N VAL A 1088 3.57 37.72 7.09
CA VAL A 1088 2.31 38.41 6.81
C VAL A 1088 1.91 38.16 5.36
N TRP A 1089 0.69 37.69 5.14
CA TRP A 1089 0.10 37.47 3.83
C TRP A 1089 -1.14 38.36 3.70
N ILE A 1090 -1.21 39.19 2.66
CA ILE A 1090 -2.39 40.00 2.35
C ILE A 1090 -2.74 39.81 0.87
N ASP A 1091 -3.94 39.33 0.57
CA ASP A 1091 -4.42 38.96 -0.77
C ASP A 1091 -3.37 38.17 -1.57
N GLN A 1092 -2.88 37.08 -0.97
CA GLN A 1092 -1.86 36.18 -1.52
C GLN A 1092 -0.48 36.84 -1.77
N LYS A 1093 -0.28 38.11 -1.39
CA LYS A 1093 1.03 38.78 -1.40
C LYS A 1093 1.73 38.62 -0.07
N HIS A 1094 2.98 38.17 -0.10
CA HIS A 1094 3.78 37.98 1.11
C HIS A 1094 4.58 39.24 1.46
N PHE A 1095 4.44 39.71 2.70
CA PHE A 1095 5.18 40.83 3.27
C PHE A 1095 6.14 40.28 4.33
N ARG A 1096 7.45 40.29 4.04
CA ARG A 1096 8.48 39.95 5.03
C ARG A 1096 8.73 41.12 5.96
N SER A 1097 8.66 40.91 7.27
CA SER A 1097 9.30 41.81 8.22
C SER A 1097 10.77 41.39 8.34
N THR A 1098 11.69 42.23 7.88
CA THR A 1098 13.10 42.15 8.32
C THR A 1098 13.17 42.81 9.70
N PRO A 1099 13.56 42.10 10.77
CA PRO A 1099 13.82 42.74 12.05
C PRO A 1099 15.12 43.53 11.91
N GLY A 1100 15.00 44.78 11.46
CA GLY A 1100 16.10 45.72 11.32
C GLY A 1100 16.26 46.25 9.90
N GLY A 1101 15.70 47.45 9.66
CA GLY A 1101 16.25 48.44 8.74
C GLY A 1101 16.11 48.20 7.24
N ASN A 1102 15.37 49.12 6.63
CA ASN A 1102 15.39 49.54 5.22
C ASN A 1102 14.51 48.80 4.21
N GLN A 1103 13.84 49.66 3.44
CA GLN A 1103 12.87 49.44 2.37
C GLN A 1103 13.45 48.58 1.23
N GLY A 1104 12.58 47.77 0.61
CA GLY A 1104 12.83 47.01 -0.62
C GLY A 1104 12.51 45.53 -0.42
N GLU A 1105 11.77 44.81 -1.26
CA GLU A 1105 11.09 45.04 -2.54
C GLU A 1105 9.92 44.04 -2.56
N CYS A 1106 8.83 44.37 -3.25
CA CYS A 1106 7.81 43.37 -3.59
C CYS A 1106 8.40 42.44 -4.66
N SER A 1107 8.70 41.19 -4.32
CA SER A 1107 8.99 40.14 -5.31
C SER A 1107 7.68 39.53 -5.80
N ASN A 1108 7.38 39.75 -7.09
CA ASN A 1108 6.28 39.15 -7.86
C ASN A 1108 6.36 37.62 -7.93
#